data_AF-A0A8H6P930-F1
#
_entry.id   AF-A0A8H6P930-F1
#
_cell.length_a   1.000
_cell.length_b   1.000
_cell.length_c   1.000
_cell.angle_alpha   90.00
_cell.angle_beta   90.00
_cell.angle_gamma   90.00
#
_symmetry.space_group_name_H-M   'P 1'
#
loop_
_entity.id
_entity.type
_entity.pdbx_description
1 polymer ?
#
loop_
_entity_poly.entity_id
_entity_poly.type
_entity_poly.pdbx_seq_one_letter_code
_entity_poly.pdbx_strand_id
1 'polypeptide(L)'
;MVLRWVVNAGLLAVPIGGTIGALMGIDAHRQATGQAPLFSGGGSDSGSGSGSGGSGSTTHNGVTNGLYCQNSYGFTPPTEGETFTLNPNQWGVTGDTIGGLCMNVTTFENGTYATKNTAPEFSVTWQFDPGPETQPVHAFSNVMVDDGLPIALEKLQHMNVDFHWTYGVGNTPAAATNEAEMTSASVNTNVAIDMFMGNTTDNAKNSADASHEVMVWFAKFGPAAYVIGQDAGIVASKVLNGTVFNLYSGQNGKKQWVLTWLASESGNVQPGVGKTTEAFTGDLLPLITDLYTRTGEAYPSKSDYLGIFQFGTEAFSSRTCLIGSLILWGAAHPLGSLRYVDALFLAVSAMTLAGLNTVNLSTLNTFQQLLLFFLIILGSAIWVSIAVLLVRRRAFEQRFGDIIQEQRLQRRSSTQAPGRNDVSRQPSSYSPRQPGGDDADRPVATAAGVEQRQPSIESVERPIRLDRKSSVNSNPGSENLNNHEDEKPARLDREFSINPTPSYANLNNREEYSRLAFASDVQPPREQSSSRYPRARLLPPYTNYRRSSDPADGGPRRGEDATSSSHDPWAFLRHVGRNSTFPTLTEEEREKLGGVEYRAVCLLTIIVPIYFVAWQLLGGLGVAAYVARNKSTVTETNGLGPWWAGFFFAISAFNNSGMSLVDANMVPFRSSTYMLITMGLLILAGNTCYPIFLRWILYAMLRLLPNHPYFEESRETLRFLLDHPRRCYTNLFPSRHTWWLLCSVVVLNGIDWVAFEVLNIDNPAVTSIPLGSRVLDGLFQALCVRSGGFYLVSISALQLGMQVIYVIMMYISVYPVVITMRNSNVYEERSLGIYADDLPSPWQDPDGQEKNLPGKTPSGRLYFIQQQLRAQLAYDLWWIALAVIIICIVEAGSFTRDPVTYSAFNIIFETVSAYGTVGISTGLPDQMYSFSGGWHTLSKLVLCAVMLRGRHRGLPVAIDKAILLPGEHLIQAEQEDAHIRLERTMSRSRTRTMA
;
A
#
# COMPACT_ATOMS: atom_id res chain seq x y z
N MET A 1 35.63 -24.67 29.10
CA MET A 1 34.80 -23.70 28.34
C MET A 1 35.38 -23.39 26.97
N VAL A 2 36.61 -22.86 26.87
CA VAL A 2 37.25 -22.39 25.62
C VAL A 2 37.04 -23.31 24.39
N LEU A 3 37.23 -24.62 24.52
CA LEU A 3 37.07 -25.56 23.40
C LEU A 3 35.67 -25.52 22.75
N ARG A 4 34.59 -25.30 23.52
CA ARG A 4 33.23 -25.14 22.96
C ARG A 4 33.09 -23.84 22.17
N TRP A 5 33.72 -22.76 22.62
CA TRP A 5 33.75 -21.49 21.87
C TRP A 5 34.52 -21.62 20.55
N VAL A 6 35.67 -22.30 20.56
CA VAL A 6 36.48 -22.55 19.35
C VAL A 6 35.72 -23.44 18.35
N VAL A 7 35.04 -24.50 18.82
CA VAL A 7 34.21 -25.37 17.96
C VAL A 7 33.02 -24.60 17.39
N ASN A 8 32.30 -23.81 18.20
CA ASN A 8 31.18 -23.00 17.72
C ASN A 8 31.61 -21.94 16.70
N ALA A 9 32.75 -21.27 16.94
CA ALA A 9 33.32 -20.31 15.99
C ALA A 9 33.77 -20.99 14.68
N GLY A 10 34.36 -22.18 14.74
CA GLY A 10 34.68 -22.99 13.57
C GLY A 10 33.45 -23.40 12.75
N LEU A 11 32.39 -23.85 13.43
CA LEU A 11 31.11 -24.21 12.79
C LEU A 11 30.40 -23.00 12.17
N LEU A 12 30.62 -21.78 12.69
CA LEU A 12 30.15 -20.53 12.07
C LEU A 12 31.00 -20.13 10.86
N ALA A 13 32.32 -20.35 10.92
CA ALA A 13 33.25 -19.98 9.85
C ALA A 13 33.13 -20.86 8.60
N VAL A 14 32.80 -22.15 8.73
CA VAL A 14 32.64 -23.09 7.60
C VAL A 14 31.60 -22.61 6.56
N PRO A 15 30.34 -22.29 6.89
CA PRO A 15 29.36 -21.81 5.90
C PRO A 15 29.71 -20.43 5.33
N ILE A 16 30.36 -19.56 6.10
CA ILE A 16 30.86 -18.27 5.61
C ILE A 16 31.94 -18.49 4.54
N GLY A 17 32.95 -19.32 4.84
CA GLY A 17 34.02 -19.68 3.91
C GLY A 17 33.50 -20.41 2.65
N GLY A 18 32.52 -21.29 2.80
CA GLY A 18 31.84 -21.95 1.67
C GLY A 18 31.08 -20.97 0.78
N THR A 19 30.42 -19.96 1.37
CA THR A 19 29.70 -18.92 0.62
C THR A 19 30.67 -18.00 -0.13
N ILE A 20 31.76 -17.56 0.52
CA ILE A 20 32.81 -16.76 -0.11
C ILE A 20 33.48 -17.55 -1.25
N GLY A 21 33.83 -18.82 -1.02
CA GLY A 21 34.42 -19.69 -2.04
C GLY A 21 33.51 -19.90 -3.25
N ALA A 22 32.19 -20.03 -3.04
CA ALA A 22 31.22 -20.10 -4.13
C ALA A 22 31.13 -18.79 -4.92
N LEU A 23 31.11 -17.62 -4.24
CA LEU A 23 31.10 -16.31 -4.89
C LEU A 23 32.39 -16.05 -5.70
N MET A 24 33.56 -16.39 -5.15
CA MET A 24 34.84 -16.30 -5.87
C MET A 24 34.90 -17.25 -7.08
N GLY A 25 34.34 -18.46 -6.97
CA GLY A 25 34.22 -19.40 -8.08
C GLY A 25 33.29 -18.90 -9.19
N ILE A 26 32.20 -18.22 -8.84
CA ILE A 26 31.30 -17.57 -9.79
C ILE A 26 32.01 -16.39 -10.47
N ASP A 27 32.75 -15.55 -9.73
CA ASP A 27 33.47 -14.42 -10.31
C ASP A 27 34.59 -14.87 -11.27
N ALA A 28 35.36 -15.91 -10.89
CA ALA A 28 36.34 -16.53 -11.78
C ALA A 28 35.69 -17.10 -13.06
N HIS A 29 34.49 -17.69 -12.95
CA HIS A 29 33.74 -18.14 -14.13
C HIS A 29 33.24 -16.98 -15.00
N ARG A 30 32.84 -15.85 -14.39
CA ARG A 30 32.46 -14.63 -15.11
C ARG A 30 33.63 -14.03 -15.88
N GLN A 31 34.79 -13.89 -15.25
CA GLN A 31 36.03 -13.46 -15.89
C GLN A 31 36.41 -14.39 -17.06
N ALA A 32 36.33 -15.71 -16.87
CA ALA A 32 36.59 -16.71 -17.91
C ALA A 32 35.54 -16.75 -19.05
N THR A 33 34.38 -16.10 -18.88
CA THR A 33 33.31 -16.01 -19.89
C THR A 33 33.09 -14.58 -20.41
N GLY A 34 33.99 -13.64 -20.09
CA GLY A 34 33.92 -12.25 -20.56
C GLY A 34 32.81 -11.40 -19.91
N GLN A 35 32.26 -11.84 -18.78
CA GLN A 35 31.26 -11.08 -18.01
C GLN A 35 31.96 -10.18 -16.97
N ALA A 36 31.39 -9.00 -16.72
CA ALA A 36 31.91 -8.05 -15.75
C ALA A 36 31.98 -8.66 -14.32
N PRO A 37 32.99 -8.32 -13.50
CA PRO A 37 33.11 -8.83 -12.13
C PRO A 37 31.89 -8.52 -11.25
N LEU A 38 31.65 -9.35 -10.24
CA LEU A 38 30.57 -9.21 -9.26
C LEU A 38 30.77 -8.00 -8.32
N PHE A 39 31.99 -7.48 -8.19
CA PHE A 39 32.39 -6.50 -7.17
C PHE A 39 33.22 -5.32 -7.71
N SER A 40 33.09 -4.97 -9.00
CA SER A 40 33.72 -3.76 -9.54
C SER A 40 32.88 -2.51 -9.20
N GLY A 41 33.31 -1.75 -8.19
CA GLY A 41 32.80 -0.40 -7.95
C GLY A 41 33.10 0.51 -9.15
N GLY A 42 32.10 1.29 -9.60
CA GLY A 42 32.22 2.10 -10.82
C GLY A 42 33.13 3.32 -10.62
N GLY A 43 34.35 3.25 -11.15
CA GLY A 43 35.27 4.37 -11.25
C GLY A 43 35.86 4.47 -12.65
N SER A 44 35.55 5.57 -13.35
CA SER A 44 36.22 6.12 -14.54
C SER A 44 37.03 5.16 -15.46
N ASP A 45 36.55 4.96 -16.69
CA ASP A 45 37.30 5.49 -17.83
C ASP A 45 36.38 5.81 -19.02
N SER A 46 36.96 6.43 -20.05
CA SER A 46 36.34 7.08 -21.18
C SER A 46 36.39 6.22 -22.45
N GLY A 47 35.29 6.19 -23.21
CA GLY A 47 35.21 5.46 -24.48
C GLY A 47 33.92 5.75 -25.22
N SER A 48 34.02 6.25 -26.46
CA SER A 48 32.87 6.71 -27.24
C SER A 48 32.14 5.56 -27.96
N GLY A 49 30.82 5.50 -27.80
CA GLY A 49 29.94 4.59 -28.53
C GLY A 49 28.49 5.08 -28.48
N SER A 50 27.87 5.31 -29.63
CA SER A 50 26.51 5.85 -29.72
C SER A 50 25.43 4.76 -29.63
N GLY A 51 24.47 4.94 -28.72
CA GLY A 51 23.31 4.06 -28.57
C GLY A 51 22.17 4.74 -27.82
N SER A 52 21.13 5.18 -28.53
CA SER A 52 19.93 5.79 -27.95
C SER A 52 18.91 4.72 -27.55
N GLY A 53 18.12 4.97 -26.49
CA GLY A 53 17.12 4.02 -26.00
C GLY A 53 16.39 4.46 -24.72
N GLY A 54 15.76 5.65 -24.74
CA GLY A 54 14.92 6.14 -23.65
C GLY A 54 13.42 6.00 -23.92
N SER A 55 12.61 6.01 -22.86
CA SER A 55 11.14 6.07 -22.94
C SER A 55 10.59 6.96 -21.81
N GLY A 56 10.65 8.27 -22.03
CA GLY A 56 9.89 9.27 -21.28
C GLY A 56 8.88 9.92 -22.24
N SER A 57 7.65 10.13 -21.78
CA SER A 57 6.57 10.63 -22.65
C SER A 57 6.75 12.13 -22.93
N THR A 58 7.23 12.49 -24.12
CA THR A 58 7.41 13.88 -24.56
C THR A 58 6.06 14.54 -24.84
N THR A 59 5.64 15.46 -23.97
CA THR A 59 4.56 16.39 -24.32
C THR A 59 5.10 17.39 -25.35
N HIS A 60 4.31 17.76 -26.36
CA HIS A 60 4.73 18.65 -27.46
C HIS A 60 4.92 20.13 -27.05
N ASN A 61 5.09 20.40 -25.75
CA ASN A 61 5.28 21.72 -25.14
C ASN A 61 6.67 21.88 -24.50
N GLY A 62 7.52 20.85 -24.53
CA GLY A 62 8.83 20.89 -23.85
C GLY A 62 8.73 20.76 -22.32
N VAL A 63 7.73 20.02 -21.81
CA VAL A 63 7.55 19.73 -20.38
C VAL A 63 7.61 18.22 -20.16
N THR A 64 8.43 17.80 -19.19
CA THR A 64 8.71 16.39 -18.88
C THR A 64 8.61 16.15 -17.37
N ASN A 65 7.84 15.15 -16.95
CA ASN A 65 7.73 14.79 -15.53
C ASN A 65 8.53 13.51 -15.25
N GLY A 66 9.48 13.57 -14.32
CA GLY A 66 10.31 12.45 -13.89
C GLY A 66 9.92 11.93 -12.52
N LEU A 67 9.73 10.60 -12.40
CA LEU A 67 9.39 9.93 -11.13
C LEU A 67 10.58 9.14 -10.59
N TYR A 68 11.02 9.49 -9.38
CA TYR A 68 12.24 8.99 -8.74
C TYR A 68 11.90 8.32 -7.40
N CYS A 69 11.83 6.99 -7.39
CA CYS A 69 11.50 6.19 -6.20
C CYS A 69 12.64 5.30 -5.67
N GLN A 70 13.68 5.07 -6.46
CA GLN A 70 14.77 4.13 -6.13
C GLN A 70 16.10 4.82 -5.79
N ASN A 71 16.17 6.14 -5.92
CA ASN A 71 17.42 6.87 -5.83
C ASN A 71 17.69 7.33 -4.39
N SER A 72 18.76 6.82 -3.77
CA SER A 72 19.35 7.37 -2.55
C SER A 72 20.23 8.61 -2.81
N TYR A 73 20.43 8.96 -4.08
CA TYR A 73 21.20 10.11 -4.54
C TYR A 73 20.27 11.00 -5.37
N GLY A 74 20.48 12.31 -5.36
CA GLY A 74 19.67 13.22 -6.15
C GLY A 74 19.88 13.12 -7.65
N PHE A 75 19.02 13.82 -8.38
CA PHE A 75 19.24 14.14 -9.79
C PHE A 75 19.20 15.65 -9.98
N THR A 76 19.99 16.14 -10.94
CA THR A 76 20.15 17.57 -11.22
C THR A 76 19.53 17.86 -12.59
N PRO A 77 18.32 18.46 -12.65
CA PRO A 77 17.75 18.95 -13.90
C PRO A 77 18.67 19.95 -14.61
N PRO A 78 18.72 19.96 -15.96
CA PRO A 78 19.32 21.07 -16.68
C PRO A 78 18.50 22.35 -16.48
N THR A 79 19.18 23.44 -16.12
CA THR A 79 18.61 24.79 -15.96
C THR A 79 19.45 25.81 -16.75
N GLU A 80 18.85 26.92 -17.20
CA GLU A 80 19.58 28.08 -17.76
C GLU A 80 20.00 29.11 -16.68
N GLY A 81 20.12 28.66 -15.43
CA GLY A 81 20.31 29.49 -14.24
C GLY A 81 21.14 28.76 -13.19
N GLU A 82 20.70 28.88 -11.94
CA GLU A 82 21.23 28.16 -10.79
C GLU A 82 20.89 26.66 -10.89
N THR A 83 21.84 25.79 -10.56
CA THR A 83 21.65 24.35 -10.55
C THR A 83 21.14 23.85 -9.20
N PHE A 84 20.16 22.94 -9.27
CA PHE A 84 19.47 22.38 -8.12
C PHE A 84 19.42 20.86 -8.22
N THR A 85 19.80 20.17 -7.15
CA THR A 85 19.74 18.70 -7.08
C THR A 85 18.56 18.29 -6.22
N LEU A 86 17.62 17.57 -6.82
CA LEU A 86 16.42 17.09 -6.13
C LEU A 86 16.64 15.65 -5.65
N ASN A 87 16.56 15.45 -4.34
CA ASN A 87 16.91 14.23 -3.64
C ASN A 87 15.65 13.55 -3.07
N PRO A 88 15.27 12.35 -3.52
CA PRO A 88 14.28 11.51 -2.82
C PRO A 88 14.78 11.13 -1.41
N ASN A 89 16.10 10.96 -1.26
CA ASN A 89 16.84 10.96 0.01
C ASN A 89 16.29 10.02 1.11
N GLN A 90 15.95 8.78 0.72
CA GLN A 90 15.56 7.73 1.67
C GLN A 90 16.79 7.04 2.28
N TRP A 91 16.79 6.85 3.60
CA TRP A 91 17.90 6.27 4.36
C TRP A 91 17.39 5.41 5.52
N GLY A 92 18.22 4.50 6.04
CA GLY A 92 17.76 3.53 7.04
C GLY A 92 16.73 2.52 6.50
N VAL A 93 16.37 2.62 5.22
CA VAL A 93 15.56 1.65 4.49
C VAL A 93 16.35 0.35 4.37
N THR A 94 15.98 -0.63 5.19
CA THR A 94 16.49 -2.00 5.18
C THR A 94 15.57 -2.91 4.38
N GLY A 95 15.97 -4.17 4.16
CA GLY A 95 15.10 -5.18 3.56
C GLY A 95 13.84 -5.53 4.37
N ASP A 96 13.74 -5.07 5.61
CA ASP A 96 12.58 -5.24 6.50
C ASP A 96 11.79 -3.93 6.72
N THR A 97 12.25 -2.79 6.17
CA THR A 97 11.54 -1.50 6.25
C THR A 97 10.34 -1.51 5.29
N ILE A 98 9.12 -1.61 5.82
CA ILE A 98 7.90 -1.58 4.99
C ILE A 98 7.56 -0.13 4.66
N GLY A 99 7.58 0.20 3.37
CA GLY A 99 7.35 1.57 2.90
C GLY A 99 8.06 1.88 1.59
N GLY A 100 8.16 3.17 1.31
CA GLY A 100 8.88 3.74 0.17
C GLY A 100 8.55 5.22 0.00
N LEU A 101 9.43 5.91 -0.71
CA LEU A 101 9.26 7.31 -1.10
C LEU A 101 9.42 7.46 -2.61
N CYS A 102 8.52 8.24 -3.22
CA CYS A 102 8.58 8.62 -4.62
C CYS A 102 8.51 10.15 -4.74
N MET A 103 9.53 10.75 -5.35
CA MET A 103 9.53 12.16 -5.75
C MET A 103 9.18 12.27 -7.24
N ASN A 104 8.18 13.08 -7.58
CA ASN A 104 7.81 13.43 -8.95
C ASN A 104 8.21 14.88 -9.21
N VAL A 105 8.96 15.14 -10.29
CA VAL A 105 9.54 16.46 -10.60
C VAL A 105 9.20 16.89 -12.03
N THR A 106 8.73 18.12 -12.16
CA THR A 106 8.37 18.78 -13.43
C THR A 106 9.58 19.55 -13.96
N THR A 107 10.18 19.09 -15.05
CA THR A 107 11.33 19.73 -15.71
C THR A 107 10.97 20.23 -17.11
N PHE A 108 11.63 21.29 -17.56
CA PHE A 108 11.42 21.89 -18.89
C PHE A 108 12.59 21.56 -19.82
N GLU A 109 12.29 21.10 -21.06
CA GLU A 109 13.29 20.71 -22.06
C GLU A 109 14.23 21.85 -22.48
N ASN A 110 13.78 23.09 -22.33
CA ASN A 110 14.56 24.30 -22.60
C ASN A 110 15.29 24.86 -21.36
N GLY A 111 15.16 24.24 -20.18
CA GLY A 111 15.81 24.67 -18.94
C GLY A 111 15.35 26.02 -18.36
N THR A 112 14.31 26.67 -18.90
CA THR A 112 13.88 28.01 -18.44
C THR A 112 12.77 27.92 -17.40
N TYR A 113 13.08 28.29 -16.16
CA TYR A 113 12.10 28.40 -15.06
C TYR A 113 11.71 29.88 -14.85
N ALA A 114 10.76 30.16 -13.95
CA ALA A 114 10.18 31.51 -13.80
C ALA A 114 11.20 32.62 -13.47
N THR A 115 12.28 32.26 -12.78
CA THR A 115 13.49 33.08 -12.63
C THR A 115 14.73 32.19 -12.80
N LYS A 116 15.92 32.81 -12.84
CA LYS A 116 17.20 32.06 -12.84
C LYS A 116 17.50 31.32 -11.53
N ASN A 117 16.78 31.62 -10.45
CA ASN A 117 16.95 31.05 -9.12
C ASN A 117 15.72 30.24 -8.71
N THR A 118 14.87 29.86 -9.66
CA THR A 118 13.66 29.06 -9.43
C THR A 118 13.98 27.59 -9.66
N ALA A 119 13.94 26.80 -8.59
CA ALA A 119 14.05 25.34 -8.68
C ALA A 119 12.86 24.72 -9.45
N PRO A 120 13.06 23.56 -10.11
CA PRO A 120 11.98 22.79 -10.73
C PRO A 120 10.93 22.34 -9.71
N GLU A 121 9.65 22.38 -10.09
CA GLU A 121 8.55 22.01 -9.20
C GLU A 121 8.59 20.51 -8.88
N PHE A 122 8.44 20.15 -7.60
CA PHE A 122 8.41 18.76 -7.16
C PHE A 122 7.27 18.47 -6.18
N SER A 123 6.85 17.21 -6.17
CA SER A 123 5.88 16.64 -5.23
C SER A 123 6.39 15.30 -4.73
N VAL A 124 6.15 14.99 -3.46
CA VAL A 124 6.63 13.75 -2.84
C VAL A 124 5.45 12.97 -2.27
N THR A 125 5.38 11.68 -2.57
CA THR A 125 4.50 10.72 -1.89
C THR A 125 5.38 9.75 -1.12
N TRP A 126 5.18 9.65 0.20
CA TRP A 126 5.93 8.74 1.05
C TRP A 126 5.03 7.99 2.04
N GLN A 127 5.47 6.80 2.41
CA GLN A 127 4.91 6.00 3.50
C GLN A 127 6.03 5.14 4.08
N PHE A 128 6.21 5.10 5.40
CA PHE A 128 7.18 4.24 6.08
C PHE A 128 6.55 3.51 7.27
N ASP A 129 7.35 2.81 8.07
CA ASP A 129 7.02 2.23 9.37
C ASP A 129 7.76 3.00 10.49
N PRO A 130 7.30 2.98 11.76
CA PRO A 130 7.86 3.85 12.80
C PRO A 130 9.31 3.48 13.11
N GLY A 131 10.20 4.47 13.03
CA GLY A 131 11.55 4.32 13.59
C GLY A 131 11.52 4.28 15.12
N PRO A 132 12.56 3.73 15.78
CA PRO A 132 12.72 3.86 17.22
C PRO A 132 12.91 5.34 17.62
N GLU A 133 12.65 5.67 18.88
CA GLU A 133 12.80 7.05 19.40
C GLU A 133 14.24 7.61 19.26
N THR A 134 15.24 6.73 19.09
CA THR A 134 16.64 7.09 18.81
C THR A 134 16.97 7.32 17.33
N GLN A 135 16.09 6.93 16.40
CA GLN A 135 16.23 7.15 14.96
C GLN A 135 14.84 7.09 14.29
N PRO A 136 14.02 8.15 14.45
CA PRO A 136 12.61 8.09 14.04
C PRO A 136 12.36 8.45 12.56
N VAL A 137 13.36 9.04 11.87
CA VAL A 137 13.30 9.56 10.49
C VAL A 137 13.86 8.56 9.46
N HIS A 138 13.09 8.27 8.40
CA HIS A 138 13.47 7.33 7.31
C HIS A 138 13.81 7.98 5.97
N ALA A 139 13.59 9.28 5.81
CA ALA A 139 13.98 10.06 4.64
C ALA A 139 13.98 11.55 4.97
N PHE A 140 14.72 12.35 4.20
CA PHE A 140 14.54 13.81 4.12
C PHE A 140 14.47 14.26 2.67
N SER A 141 13.34 14.00 1.99
CA SER A 141 13.19 14.33 0.57
C SER A 141 13.22 15.84 0.36
N ASN A 142 14.11 16.33 -0.50
CA ASN A 142 14.44 17.75 -0.59
C ASN A 142 14.89 18.21 -1.99
N VAL A 143 14.96 19.54 -2.15
CA VAL A 143 15.75 20.23 -3.17
C VAL A 143 16.98 20.86 -2.53
N MET A 144 18.16 20.67 -3.14
CA MET A 144 19.45 21.23 -2.74
C MET A 144 19.89 22.31 -3.73
N VAL A 145 20.57 23.36 -3.24
CA VAL A 145 21.32 24.31 -4.08
C VAL A 145 22.73 23.77 -4.32
N ASP A 146 23.14 23.65 -5.59
CA ASP A 146 24.47 23.13 -5.95
C ASP A 146 25.50 24.26 -6.22
N ASP A 147 25.07 25.37 -6.80
CA ASP A 147 25.94 26.49 -7.15
C ASP A 147 26.28 27.39 -5.95
N GLY A 148 27.43 28.08 -6.03
CA GLY A 148 27.85 29.09 -5.04
C GLY A 148 28.31 28.56 -3.67
N LEU A 149 28.04 27.30 -3.35
CA LEU A 149 28.48 26.63 -2.11
C LEU A 149 29.79 25.82 -2.33
N PRO A 150 30.65 25.67 -1.30
CA PRO A 150 30.55 26.23 0.05
C PRO A 150 31.04 27.68 0.13
N ILE A 151 30.40 28.48 0.97
CA ILE A 151 30.70 29.90 1.19
C ILE A 151 30.92 30.19 2.68
N ALA A 152 31.95 30.98 3.00
CA ALA A 152 32.21 31.42 4.36
C ALA A 152 31.06 32.32 4.86
N LEU A 153 30.58 32.12 6.09
CA LEU A 153 29.40 32.82 6.63
C LEU A 153 29.58 34.35 6.64
N GLU A 154 30.78 34.85 6.87
CA GLU A 154 31.13 36.28 6.76
C GLU A 154 30.95 36.90 5.35
N LYS A 155 30.80 36.08 4.30
CA LYS A 155 30.63 36.52 2.90
C LYS A 155 29.18 36.48 2.43
N LEU A 156 28.26 35.90 3.20
CA LEU A 156 26.83 35.93 2.91
C LEU A 156 26.30 37.36 3.08
N GLN A 157 25.67 37.90 2.04
CA GLN A 157 25.06 39.24 2.05
C GLN A 157 23.54 39.18 2.24
N HIS A 158 22.90 38.17 1.64
CA HIS A 158 21.48 37.85 1.72
C HIS A 158 21.27 36.34 1.58
N MET A 159 20.17 35.82 2.12
CA MET A 159 19.70 34.45 1.96
C MET A 159 18.20 34.50 1.66
N ASN A 160 17.86 35.07 0.50
CA ASN A 160 16.48 35.23 0.04
C ASN A 160 15.91 33.89 -0.40
N VAL A 161 14.75 33.51 0.14
CA VAL A 161 13.96 32.37 -0.33
C VAL A 161 12.56 32.83 -0.73
N ASP A 162 11.93 32.09 -1.64
CA ASP A 162 10.53 32.24 -2.01
C ASP A 162 9.96 30.85 -2.31
N PHE A 163 9.03 30.36 -1.49
CA PHE A 163 8.45 29.03 -1.66
C PHE A 163 7.01 28.93 -1.15
N HIS A 164 6.30 27.92 -1.67
CA HIS A 164 4.98 27.48 -1.25
C HIS A 164 4.96 25.94 -1.19
N TRP A 165 4.43 25.37 -0.11
CA TRP A 165 4.30 23.92 0.08
C TRP A 165 2.96 23.58 0.74
N THR A 166 2.50 22.34 0.58
CA THR A 166 1.25 21.84 1.20
C THR A 166 1.33 20.36 1.54
N TYR A 167 0.55 19.88 2.53
CA TYR A 167 0.28 18.45 2.70
C TYR A 167 -1.18 18.05 2.49
N GLY A 168 -1.35 16.87 1.88
CA GLY A 168 -2.60 16.12 1.89
C GLY A 168 -2.36 14.67 2.29
N VAL A 169 -3.38 14.01 2.84
CA VAL A 169 -3.35 12.56 3.10
C VAL A 169 -3.77 11.83 1.82
N GLY A 170 -2.80 11.42 1.01
CA GLY A 170 -3.05 10.71 -0.24
C GLY A 170 -1.89 10.80 -1.24
N ASN A 171 -2.15 10.46 -2.50
CA ASN A 171 -1.16 10.39 -3.58
C ASN A 171 -1.28 11.57 -4.56
N THR A 172 -1.94 12.65 -4.16
CA THR A 172 -2.24 13.83 -4.99
C THR A 172 -1.80 15.09 -4.23
N PRO A 173 -1.12 16.06 -4.88
CA PRO A 173 -0.84 17.36 -4.27
C PRO A 173 -2.11 18.01 -3.72
N ALA A 174 -2.03 18.54 -2.51
CA ALA A 174 -3.12 19.29 -1.89
C ALA A 174 -3.10 20.75 -2.35
N ALA A 175 -4.26 21.41 -2.34
CA ALA A 175 -4.32 22.85 -2.60
C ALA A 175 -4.04 23.69 -1.34
N ALA A 176 -4.17 23.10 -0.15
CA ALA A 176 -3.86 23.66 1.16
C ALA A 176 -3.75 22.52 2.20
N THR A 177 -3.05 22.78 3.30
CA THR A 177 -2.73 21.80 4.35
C THR A 177 -3.86 21.63 5.36
N ASN A 178 -4.29 20.39 5.58
CA ASN A 178 -5.35 20.06 6.54
C ASN A 178 -4.78 19.40 7.81
N GLU A 179 -4.43 20.21 8.82
CA GLU A 179 -3.84 19.74 10.08
C GLU A 179 -4.73 18.72 10.82
N ALA A 180 -6.05 18.90 10.78
CA ALA A 180 -7.00 18.00 11.44
C ALA A 180 -7.02 16.61 10.78
N GLU A 181 -6.91 16.56 9.45
CA GLU A 181 -6.83 15.32 8.67
C GLU A 181 -5.50 14.60 8.88
N MET A 182 -4.37 15.33 8.84
CA MET A 182 -3.05 14.77 9.18
C MET A 182 -3.00 14.23 10.61
N THR A 183 -3.59 14.96 11.57
CA THR A 183 -3.72 14.50 12.97
C THR A 183 -4.57 13.23 13.05
N SER A 184 -5.69 13.16 12.32
CA SER A 184 -6.54 11.96 12.28
C SER A 184 -5.84 10.75 11.65
N ALA A 185 -4.98 10.98 10.66
CA ALA A 185 -4.13 9.97 10.03
C ALA A 185 -2.87 9.63 10.85
N SER A 186 -2.66 10.27 12.01
CA SER A 186 -1.45 10.13 12.85
C SER A 186 -0.14 10.40 12.11
N VAL A 187 -0.17 11.35 11.16
CA VAL A 187 1.04 11.78 10.43
C VAL A 187 2.00 12.43 11.42
N ASN A 188 3.26 12.00 11.35
CA ASN A 188 4.38 12.64 12.02
C ASN A 188 5.34 13.08 10.91
N THR A 189 5.71 14.36 10.85
CA THR A 189 6.58 14.96 9.83
C THR A 189 6.90 16.41 10.17
N ASN A 190 7.83 17.02 9.44
CA ASN A 190 8.14 18.45 9.47
C ASN A 190 8.20 19.01 8.02
N VAL A 191 8.33 20.33 7.92
CA VAL A 191 8.86 20.98 6.70
C VAL A 191 9.99 21.88 7.14
N ALA A 192 11.17 21.72 6.56
CA ALA A 192 12.38 22.39 7.00
C ALA A 192 13.27 22.83 5.84
N ILE A 193 13.92 23.99 6.01
CA ILE A 193 15.23 24.22 5.42
C ILE A 193 16.27 23.58 6.35
N ASP A 194 17.22 22.87 5.77
CA ASP A 194 18.32 22.18 6.45
C ASP A 194 19.66 22.65 5.88
N MET A 195 20.63 22.93 6.74
CA MET A 195 21.89 23.58 6.39
C MET A 195 23.05 23.03 7.21
N PHE A 196 24.08 22.54 6.52
CA PHE A 196 25.30 22.03 7.18
C PHE A 196 26.44 23.03 7.07
N MET A 197 27.10 23.25 8.22
CA MET A 197 28.19 24.21 8.37
C MET A 197 29.44 23.54 8.95
N GLY A 198 30.60 23.89 8.42
CA GLY A 198 31.88 23.29 8.81
C GLY A 198 33.03 24.30 8.84
N ASN A 199 34.03 24.02 9.67
CA ASN A 199 35.26 24.83 9.79
C ASN A 199 36.17 24.78 8.55
N THR A 200 35.91 23.88 7.61
CA THR A 200 36.56 23.79 6.30
C THR A 200 35.52 23.60 5.19
N THR A 201 35.90 23.92 3.95
CA THR A 201 35.06 23.71 2.75
C THR A 201 34.63 22.25 2.58
N ASP A 202 35.46 21.31 3.01
CA ASP A 202 35.27 19.90 2.73
C ASP A 202 34.39 19.26 3.80
N ASN A 203 34.58 19.63 5.08
CA ASN A 203 33.68 19.25 6.17
C ASN A 203 32.29 19.85 5.98
N ALA A 204 32.19 21.09 5.49
CA ALA A 204 30.91 21.76 5.23
C ALA A 204 30.10 21.10 4.09
N LYS A 205 30.76 20.45 3.13
CA LYS A 205 30.13 19.72 2.01
C LYS A 205 29.57 18.35 2.38
N ASN A 206 29.86 17.83 3.57
CA ASN A 206 29.36 16.52 4.01
C ASN A 206 28.55 16.66 5.30
N SER A 207 27.25 16.37 5.24
CA SER A 207 26.35 16.38 6.40
C SER A 207 26.78 15.41 7.52
N ALA A 208 27.65 14.43 7.23
CA ALA A 208 28.24 13.57 8.25
C ALA A 208 29.46 14.15 8.98
N ASP A 209 30.19 15.10 8.38
CA ASP A 209 31.46 15.64 8.90
C ASP A 209 31.35 17.13 9.31
N ALA A 210 30.27 17.80 8.95
CA ALA A 210 29.96 19.17 9.36
C ALA A 210 29.91 19.33 10.89
N SER A 211 30.33 20.49 11.41
CA SER A 211 30.33 20.75 12.87
C SER A 211 28.96 21.16 13.41
N HIS A 212 28.15 21.84 12.59
CA HIS A 212 26.82 22.32 12.94
C HIS A 212 25.78 21.96 11.87
N GLU A 213 24.57 21.69 12.34
CA GLU A 213 23.35 21.36 11.61
C GLU A 213 22.31 22.43 11.98
N VAL A 214 22.00 23.33 11.05
CA VAL A 214 21.13 24.49 11.29
C VAL A 214 19.84 24.33 10.50
N MET A 215 18.73 24.12 11.20
CA MET A 215 17.44 23.90 10.57
C MET A 215 16.49 25.08 10.78
N VAL A 216 15.65 25.38 9.81
CA VAL A 216 14.54 26.34 9.92
C VAL A 216 13.25 25.59 9.58
N TRP A 217 12.45 25.26 10.59
CA TRP A 217 11.23 24.46 10.45
C TRP A 217 10.01 25.37 10.27
N PHE A 218 9.31 25.22 9.15
CA PHE A 218 8.10 25.99 8.80
C PHE A 218 6.79 25.25 9.15
N ALA A 219 6.87 23.97 9.52
CA ALA A 219 5.79 23.22 10.16
C ALA A 219 6.33 22.01 10.94
N LYS A 220 5.50 21.50 11.86
CA LYS A 220 5.76 20.31 12.68
C LYS A 220 4.44 19.60 12.97
N PHE A 221 4.34 18.31 12.63
CA PHE A 221 3.15 17.49 12.83
C PHE A 221 3.47 16.23 13.63
N GLY A 222 2.55 15.84 14.50
CA GLY A 222 2.66 14.68 15.37
C GLY A 222 3.68 14.81 16.52
N PRO A 223 3.64 13.89 17.52
CA PRO A 223 4.57 13.89 18.66
C PRO A 223 5.98 13.37 18.34
N ALA A 224 6.17 12.57 17.28
CA ALA A 224 7.46 11.93 16.98
C ALA A 224 8.45 12.84 16.23
N ALA A 225 7.97 13.93 15.61
CA ALA A 225 8.81 14.98 14.99
C ALA A 225 9.46 15.87 16.06
N TYR A 226 10.26 15.27 16.94
CA TYR A 226 10.84 15.91 18.12
C TYR A 226 11.99 16.85 17.75
N VAL A 227 11.95 18.09 18.24
CA VAL A 227 13.01 19.07 17.98
C VAL A 227 14.15 18.89 18.98
N ILE A 228 15.37 18.69 18.49
CA ILE A 228 16.55 18.50 19.35
C ILE A 228 16.78 19.77 20.19
N GLY A 229 16.77 19.59 21.52
CA GLY A 229 16.84 20.68 22.49
C GLY A 229 15.49 21.23 22.98
N GLN A 230 14.35 20.69 22.53
CA GLN A 230 13.01 21.12 22.98
C GLN A 230 12.85 21.10 24.51
N ASP A 231 13.34 20.06 25.18
CA ASP A 231 13.31 19.91 26.65
C ASP A 231 14.13 20.98 27.40
N ALA A 232 15.12 21.60 26.75
CA ALA A 232 15.90 22.71 27.33
C ALA A 232 15.19 24.07 27.21
N GLY A 233 14.07 24.14 26.48
CA GLY A 233 13.31 25.35 26.25
C GLY A 233 13.84 26.23 25.11
N ILE A 234 13.24 27.41 24.96
CA ILE A 234 13.53 28.36 23.88
C ILE A 234 14.81 29.15 24.20
N VAL A 235 15.81 29.06 23.32
CA VAL A 235 17.13 29.70 23.45
C VAL A 235 17.13 31.13 22.88
N ALA A 236 16.25 31.41 21.92
CA ALA A 236 16.05 32.71 21.30
C ALA A 236 14.70 32.76 20.56
N SER A 237 14.18 33.96 20.30
CA SER A 237 13.07 34.20 19.37
C SER A 237 13.42 35.32 18.40
N LYS A 238 13.10 35.14 17.12
CA LYS A 238 13.31 36.13 16.05
C LYS A 238 12.04 36.25 15.21
N VAL A 239 11.72 37.45 14.71
CA VAL A 239 10.56 37.66 13.83
C VAL A 239 11.06 38.03 12.44
N LEU A 240 10.65 37.29 11.42
CA LEU A 240 10.96 37.55 10.00
C LEU A 240 9.70 37.39 9.14
N ASN A 241 9.46 38.38 8.29
CA ASN A 241 8.24 38.54 7.46
C ASN A 241 6.94 38.08 8.15
N GLY A 242 6.68 38.60 9.36
CA GLY A 242 5.47 38.29 10.14
C GLY A 242 5.43 36.91 10.81
N THR A 243 6.41 36.04 10.58
CA THR A 243 6.53 34.73 11.25
C THR A 243 7.53 34.81 12.42
N VAL A 244 7.16 34.23 13.56
CA VAL A 244 8.03 34.11 14.74
C VAL A 244 8.76 32.78 14.68
N PHE A 245 10.07 32.79 14.80
CA PHE A 245 10.91 31.59 14.88
C PHE A 245 11.52 31.48 16.27
N ASN A 246 11.37 30.32 16.91
CA ASN A 246 11.94 29.99 18.22
C ASN A 246 13.12 29.03 18.04
N LEU A 247 14.31 29.41 18.54
CA LEU A 247 15.52 28.61 18.49
C LEU A 247 15.54 27.56 19.61
N TYR A 248 15.83 26.32 19.24
CA TYR A 248 16.21 25.22 20.13
C TYR A 248 17.64 24.77 19.80
N SER A 249 18.35 24.22 20.79
CA SER A 249 19.76 23.84 20.66
C SER A 249 20.05 22.53 21.40
N GLY A 250 20.77 21.62 20.75
CA GLY A 250 21.27 20.39 21.38
C GLY A 250 22.32 19.70 20.51
N GLN A 251 22.65 18.44 20.80
CA GLN A 251 23.57 17.63 19.99
C GLN A 251 22.89 16.37 19.44
N ASN A 252 23.22 16.01 18.21
CA ASN A 252 22.79 14.75 17.60
C ASN A 252 23.71 13.57 18.00
N GLY A 253 23.36 12.35 17.57
CA GLY A 253 24.13 11.13 17.89
C GLY A 253 25.57 11.10 17.37
N LYS A 254 25.95 11.99 16.44
CA LYS A 254 27.32 12.16 15.94
C LYS A 254 28.12 13.22 16.72
N LYS A 255 27.51 13.87 17.72
CA LYS A 255 28.02 15.05 18.46
C LYS A 255 28.12 16.34 17.64
N GLN A 256 27.42 16.43 16.51
CA GLN A 256 27.24 17.70 15.81
C GLN A 256 26.23 18.55 16.59
N TRP A 257 26.39 19.88 16.59
CA TRP A 257 25.44 20.78 17.24
C TRP A 257 24.26 21.07 16.31
N VAL A 258 23.06 20.78 16.79
CA VAL A 258 21.80 21.00 16.08
C VAL A 258 21.14 22.28 16.61
N LEU A 259 20.81 23.18 15.69
CA LEU A 259 20.25 24.51 15.96
C LEU A 259 18.98 24.68 15.14
N THR A 260 17.81 24.45 15.75
CA THR A 260 16.52 24.43 15.05
C THR A 260 15.70 25.69 15.36
N TRP A 261 15.45 26.51 14.34
CA TRP A 261 14.51 27.63 14.36
C TRP A 261 13.11 27.15 13.96
N LEU A 262 12.23 26.90 14.94
CA LEU A 262 10.85 26.45 14.70
C LEU A 262 9.88 27.64 14.56
N ALA A 263 9.13 27.70 13.45
CA ALA A 263 8.03 28.64 13.26
C ALA A 263 6.94 28.44 14.33
N SER A 264 6.46 29.55 14.91
CA SER A 264 5.60 29.59 16.09
C SER A 264 4.51 30.65 15.94
N GLU A 265 3.43 30.51 16.70
CA GLU A 265 2.43 31.56 16.86
C GLU A 265 2.98 32.75 17.68
N SER A 266 2.48 33.95 17.36
CA SER A 266 2.84 35.17 18.09
C SER A 266 2.23 35.18 19.49
N GLY A 267 3.08 35.09 20.52
CA GLY A 267 2.68 35.12 21.93
C GLY A 267 2.46 33.75 22.56
N ASN A 268 2.61 32.66 21.81
CA ASN A 268 2.51 31.30 22.33
C ASN A 268 3.91 30.79 22.71
N VAL A 269 4.10 30.37 23.97
CA VAL A 269 5.43 30.09 24.58
C VAL A 269 5.59 28.61 24.98
N GLN A 270 4.69 27.74 24.51
CA GLN A 270 4.72 26.29 24.76
C GLN A 270 5.88 25.63 23.98
N PRO A 271 6.86 24.97 24.62
CA PRO A 271 8.02 24.41 23.93
C PRO A 271 7.65 23.35 22.87
N GLY A 272 8.07 23.58 21.64
CA GLY A 272 7.89 22.67 20.50
C GLY A 272 6.47 22.50 19.96
N VAL A 273 5.56 23.44 20.26
CA VAL A 273 4.35 23.63 19.44
C VAL A 273 4.74 24.50 18.24
N GLY A 274 4.68 23.93 17.03
CA GLY A 274 4.99 24.64 15.79
C GLY A 274 3.73 25.23 15.15
N LYS A 275 3.89 26.30 14.37
CA LYS A 275 2.84 26.92 13.57
C LYS A 275 3.09 26.67 12.08
N THR A 276 2.14 26.02 11.41
CA THR A 276 2.17 25.80 9.96
C THR A 276 2.29 27.11 9.19
N THR A 277 3.29 27.17 8.32
CA THR A 277 3.60 28.33 7.47
C THR A 277 3.87 27.82 6.04
N GLU A 278 2.77 27.66 5.28
CA GLU A 278 2.75 27.06 3.93
C GLU A 278 3.53 27.87 2.88
N ALA A 279 3.52 29.19 3.00
CA ALA A 279 4.22 30.10 2.11
C ALA A 279 5.17 31.00 2.91
N PHE A 280 6.39 31.19 2.39
CA PHE A 280 7.35 32.14 2.95
C PHE A 280 8.21 32.75 1.84
N THR A 281 8.26 34.08 1.83
CA THR A 281 9.08 34.90 0.94
C THR A 281 9.92 35.85 1.80
N GLY A 282 11.25 35.85 1.68
CA GLY A 282 12.10 36.80 2.39
C GLY A 282 13.52 36.34 2.70
N ASP A 283 14.30 37.21 3.32
CA ASP A 283 15.69 36.97 3.71
C ASP A 283 15.77 36.22 5.06
N LEU A 284 16.36 35.02 5.03
CA LEU A 284 16.60 34.18 6.22
C LEU A 284 17.96 34.43 6.87
N LEU A 285 18.84 35.21 6.25
CA LEU A 285 20.19 35.48 6.78
C LEU A 285 20.17 36.01 8.23
N PRO A 286 19.18 36.82 8.69
CA PRO A 286 19.10 37.25 10.08
C PRO A 286 18.93 36.12 11.12
N LEU A 287 18.48 34.92 10.73
CA LEU A 287 18.50 33.73 11.61
C LEU A 287 19.93 33.23 11.80
N ILE A 288 20.74 33.27 10.75
CA ILE A 288 22.13 32.80 10.75
C ILE A 288 23.05 33.82 11.44
N THR A 289 22.81 35.12 11.21
CA THR A 289 23.56 36.19 11.91
C THR A 289 23.36 36.15 13.42
N ASP A 290 22.15 35.79 13.87
CA ASP A 290 21.81 35.64 15.29
C ASP A 290 22.43 34.39 15.94
N LEU A 291 22.98 33.47 15.14
CA LEU A 291 23.78 32.33 15.61
C LEU A 291 25.26 32.72 15.71
N TYR A 292 25.90 33.18 14.62
CA TYR A 292 27.35 33.49 14.63
C TYR A 292 27.75 34.76 15.39
N THR A 293 26.78 35.47 15.97
CA THR A 293 27.02 36.57 16.93
C THR A 293 26.97 36.11 18.40
N ARG A 294 26.59 34.85 18.66
CA ARG A 294 26.62 34.23 19.99
C ARG A 294 28.00 33.67 20.31
N THR A 295 28.19 33.26 21.56
CA THR A 295 29.46 32.74 22.07
C THR A 295 29.28 31.37 22.71
N GLY A 296 30.27 30.50 22.53
CA GLY A 296 30.26 29.11 22.98
C GLY A 296 30.36 28.11 21.82
N GLU A 297 30.81 26.90 22.11
CA GLU A 297 31.07 25.82 21.12
C GLU A 297 29.81 25.31 20.40
N ALA A 298 28.62 25.74 20.82
CA ALA A 298 27.32 25.35 20.27
C ALA A 298 26.85 26.23 19.10
N TYR A 299 27.62 27.24 18.70
CA TYR A 299 27.25 28.18 17.64
C TYR A 299 28.37 28.29 16.58
N PRO A 300 28.03 28.36 15.28
CA PRO A 300 29.01 28.44 14.20
C PRO A 300 29.80 29.76 14.25
N SER A 301 31.08 29.70 13.87
CA SER A 301 31.92 30.89 13.74
C SER A 301 31.65 31.62 12.43
N LYS A 302 31.90 32.93 12.39
CA LYS A 302 31.90 33.74 11.15
C LYS A 302 32.85 33.20 10.07
N SER A 303 33.91 32.52 10.50
CA SER A 303 34.92 31.88 9.65
C SER A 303 34.49 30.52 9.08
N ASP A 304 33.41 29.94 9.59
CA ASP A 304 32.92 28.64 9.12
C ASP A 304 32.23 28.80 7.76
N TYR A 305 32.11 27.69 7.04
CA TYR A 305 31.53 27.62 5.71
C TYR A 305 30.15 26.97 5.79
N LEU A 306 29.15 27.61 5.20
CA LEU A 306 27.91 26.95 4.77
C LEU A 306 28.24 26.13 3.52
N GLY A 307 28.00 24.82 3.53
CA GLY A 307 28.35 23.93 2.42
C GLY A 307 27.24 23.05 1.88
N ILE A 308 26.10 22.98 2.57
CA ILE A 308 24.86 22.37 2.10
C ILE A 308 23.71 23.32 2.47
N PHE A 309 22.79 23.53 1.53
CA PHE A 309 21.51 24.23 1.75
C PHE A 309 20.41 23.43 1.05
N GLN A 310 19.44 22.91 1.82
CA GLN A 310 18.37 22.02 1.34
C GLN A 310 17.01 22.47 1.87
N PHE A 311 15.94 22.25 1.10
CA PHE A 311 14.55 22.45 1.54
C PHE A 311 13.73 21.17 1.33
N GLY A 312 13.12 20.63 2.39
CA GLY A 312 12.51 19.31 2.37
C GLY A 312 11.70 18.92 3.61
N THR A 313 11.52 17.61 3.79
CA THR A 313 10.62 17.03 4.80
C THR A 313 11.06 15.64 5.28
N GLU A 314 10.96 15.42 6.60
CA GLU A 314 11.18 14.14 7.28
C GLU A 314 9.98 13.17 7.22
N ALA A 315 10.22 11.86 7.40
CA ALA A 315 9.17 10.83 7.33
C ALA A 315 9.18 9.77 8.46
N PHE A 316 7.98 9.44 8.99
CA PHE A 316 7.71 8.68 10.24
C PHE A 316 6.40 7.81 10.12
N SER A 317 6.01 6.97 11.10
CA SER A 317 4.76 6.13 11.03
C SER A 317 4.23 5.52 12.38
N SER A 318 3.44 4.43 12.37
CA SER A 318 2.51 3.96 13.43
C SER A 318 2.50 2.43 13.77
N ARG A 319 1.73 2.00 14.80
CA ARG A 319 2.15 0.97 15.79
C ARG A 319 1.24 -0.29 16.01
N THR A 320 0.46 -0.80 15.05
CA THR A 320 -0.64 -1.77 15.31
C THR A 320 -0.34 -2.97 16.23
N CYS A 321 0.73 -3.76 15.99
CA CYS A 321 1.03 -4.94 16.82
C CYS A 321 1.46 -4.59 18.26
N LEU A 322 2.19 -3.48 18.43
CA LEU A 322 2.64 -3.00 19.74
C LEU A 322 1.47 -2.40 20.55
N ILE A 323 0.51 -1.75 19.88
CA ILE A 323 -0.75 -1.34 20.50
C ILE A 323 -1.53 -2.57 20.98
N GLY A 324 -1.63 -3.62 20.15
CA GLY A 324 -2.24 -4.89 20.54
C GLY A 324 -1.61 -5.54 21.78
N SER A 325 -0.28 -5.62 21.84
CA SER A 325 0.43 -6.19 22.99
C SER A 325 0.34 -5.33 24.25
N LEU A 326 0.39 -4.00 24.13
CA LEU A 326 0.20 -3.08 25.25
C LEU A 326 -1.22 -3.14 25.83
N ILE A 327 -2.25 -3.25 24.99
CA ILE A 327 -3.64 -3.41 25.46
C ILE A 327 -3.85 -4.79 26.09
N LEU A 328 -3.34 -5.88 25.50
CA LEU A 328 -3.41 -7.22 26.11
C LEU A 328 -2.73 -7.29 27.48
N TRP A 329 -1.60 -6.60 27.63
CA TRP A 329 -0.85 -6.52 28.89
C TRP A 329 -1.56 -5.63 29.92
N GLY A 330 -1.96 -4.41 29.54
CA GLY A 330 -2.63 -3.46 30.43
C GLY A 330 -4.03 -3.90 30.88
N ALA A 331 -4.72 -4.73 30.08
CA ALA A 331 -6.01 -5.31 30.44
C ALA A 331 -5.90 -6.57 31.33
N ALA A 332 -4.70 -7.04 31.67
CA ALA A 332 -4.50 -8.21 32.53
C ALA A 332 -4.91 -7.90 33.98
N HIS A 333 -5.81 -8.73 34.55
CA HIS A 333 -6.36 -8.55 35.90
C HIS A 333 -6.17 -9.85 36.71
N PRO A 334 -5.46 -9.82 37.86
CA PRO A 334 -4.75 -8.68 38.43
C PRO A 334 -3.57 -8.21 37.56
N LEU A 335 -3.20 -6.94 37.69
CA LEU A 335 -2.08 -6.33 36.95
C LEU A 335 -0.78 -7.12 37.20
N GLY A 336 -0.09 -7.46 36.11
CA GLY A 336 1.14 -8.28 36.14
C GLY A 336 0.93 -9.80 36.06
N SER A 337 -0.31 -10.29 36.03
CA SER A 337 -0.61 -11.73 35.81
C SER A 337 -0.12 -12.26 34.46
N LEU A 338 -0.09 -11.42 33.43
CA LEU A 338 0.51 -11.70 32.12
C LEU A 338 1.82 -10.90 31.96
N ARG A 339 2.92 -11.57 31.61
CA ARG A 339 4.19 -10.90 31.31
C ARG A 339 4.09 -10.19 29.95
N TYR A 340 4.69 -9.00 29.80
CA TYR A 340 4.62 -8.24 28.55
C TYR A 340 5.11 -9.03 27.32
N VAL A 341 6.16 -9.84 27.47
CA VAL A 341 6.70 -10.67 26.36
C VAL A 341 5.72 -11.77 25.95
N ASP A 342 4.92 -12.30 26.88
CA ASP A 342 3.87 -13.27 26.58
C ASP A 342 2.65 -12.58 25.93
N ALA A 343 2.30 -11.36 26.35
CA ALA A 343 1.31 -10.53 25.66
C ALA A 343 1.73 -10.16 24.23
N LEU A 344 3.01 -9.84 24.01
CA LEU A 344 3.60 -9.58 22.69
C LEU A 344 3.60 -10.84 21.82
N PHE A 345 3.97 -11.99 22.37
CA PHE A 345 3.93 -13.26 21.66
C PHE A 345 2.51 -13.61 21.19
N LEU A 346 1.51 -13.48 22.08
CA LEU A 346 0.11 -13.70 21.73
C LEU A 346 -0.39 -12.73 20.66
N ALA A 347 -0.04 -11.44 20.75
CA ALA A 347 -0.41 -10.43 19.73
C ALA A 347 0.20 -10.75 18.35
N VAL A 348 1.49 -11.09 18.30
CA VAL A 348 2.19 -11.48 17.07
C VAL A 348 1.61 -12.78 16.50
N SER A 349 1.40 -13.79 17.34
CA SER A 349 0.80 -15.08 16.94
C SER A 349 -0.61 -14.92 16.38
N ALA A 350 -1.43 -14.04 16.95
CA ALA A 350 -2.77 -13.74 16.44
C ALA A 350 -2.73 -13.01 15.07
N MET A 351 -1.91 -11.96 14.94
CA MET A 351 -1.80 -11.17 13.71
C MET A 351 -1.11 -11.93 12.56
N THR A 352 -0.15 -12.79 12.86
CA THR A 352 0.52 -13.66 11.86
C THR A 352 -0.28 -14.93 11.55
N LEU A 353 -1.32 -15.24 12.34
CA LEU A 353 -2.08 -16.48 12.32
C LEU A 353 -1.21 -17.72 12.59
N ALA A 354 -0.15 -17.56 13.39
CA ALA A 354 0.81 -18.62 13.68
C ALA A 354 0.39 -19.54 14.84
N GLY A 355 -0.71 -19.24 15.54
CA GLY A 355 -1.44 -20.15 16.44
C GLY A 355 -0.80 -20.51 17.78
N LEU A 356 0.53 -20.48 17.88
CA LEU A 356 1.26 -20.81 19.10
C LEU A 356 0.86 -19.88 20.26
N ASN A 357 0.75 -20.44 21.46
CA ASN A 357 0.37 -19.72 22.68
C ASN A 357 1.37 -20.01 23.81
N THR A 358 1.89 -18.98 24.47
CA THR A 358 2.81 -19.15 25.61
C THR A 358 2.12 -19.31 26.97
N VAL A 359 0.79 -19.14 27.00
CA VAL A 359 -0.08 -19.32 28.18
C VAL A 359 -1.41 -19.93 27.75
N ASN A 360 -2.12 -20.59 28.68
CA ASN A 360 -3.43 -21.19 28.43
C ASN A 360 -4.47 -20.10 28.15
N LEU A 361 -5.15 -20.17 27.00
CA LEU A 361 -6.08 -19.13 26.56
C LEU A 361 -7.37 -19.09 27.40
N SER A 362 -7.71 -20.20 28.07
CA SER A 362 -8.76 -20.27 29.10
C SER A 362 -8.53 -19.31 30.28
N THR A 363 -7.27 -19.11 30.68
CA THR A 363 -6.91 -18.26 31.85
C THR A 363 -6.91 -16.76 31.55
N LEU A 364 -7.01 -16.37 30.28
CA LEU A 364 -7.15 -14.97 29.88
C LEU A 364 -8.59 -14.49 30.11
N ASN A 365 -8.75 -13.23 30.50
CA ASN A 365 -10.09 -12.67 30.68
C ASN A 365 -10.83 -12.49 29.34
N THR A 366 -12.16 -12.38 29.38
CA THR A 366 -13.00 -12.31 28.17
C THR A 366 -12.63 -11.15 27.25
N PHE A 367 -12.13 -10.02 27.78
CA PHE A 367 -11.68 -8.89 26.98
C PHE A 367 -10.37 -9.20 26.23
N GLN A 368 -9.40 -9.85 26.89
CA GLN A 368 -8.18 -10.34 26.23
C GLN A 368 -8.52 -11.40 25.15
N GLN A 369 -9.46 -12.30 25.42
CA GLN A 369 -9.94 -13.28 24.43
C GLN A 369 -10.62 -12.59 23.23
N LEU A 370 -11.45 -11.57 23.46
CA LEU A 370 -12.06 -10.74 22.41
C LEU A 370 -11.02 -9.98 21.59
N LEU A 371 -9.97 -9.46 22.23
CA LEU A 371 -8.89 -8.77 21.52
C LEU A 371 -8.09 -9.73 20.63
N LEU A 372 -7.73 -10.93 21.11
CA LEU A 372 -7.10 -11.96 20.27
C LEU A 372 -8.00 -12.39 19.10
N PHE A 373 -9.30 -12.54 19.36
CA PHE A 373 -10.31 -12.81 18.33
C PHE A 373 -10.34 -11.75 17.23
N PHE A 374 -10.28 -10.45 17.57
CA PHE A 374 -10.20 -9.39 16.57
C PHE A 374 -8.85 -9.35 15.85
N LEU A 375 -7.72 -9.60 16.53
CA LEU A 375 -6.40 -9.68 15.89
C LEU A 375 -6.32 -10.84 14.86
N ILE A 376 -6.95 -11.99 15.15
CA ILE A 376 -7.10 -13.11 14.21
C ILE A 376 -7.90 -12.71 12.96
N ILE A 377 -8.98 -11.94 13.14
CA ILE A 377 -9.79 -11.45 12.01
C ILE A 377 -8.98 -10.45 11.15
N LEU A 378 -8.25 -9.53 11.80
CA LEU A 378 -7.44 -8.50 11.13
C LEU A 378 -6.22 -9.08 10.39
N GLY A 379 -5.58 -10.13 10.93
CA GLY A 379 -4.45 -10.82 10.29
C GLY A 379 -4.82 -11.61 9.03
N SER A 380 -6.12 -11.82 8.76
CA SER A 380 -6.62 -12.65 7.66
C SER A 380 -6.29 -12.08 6.27
N ALA A 381 -5.79 -12.93 5.36
CA ALA A 381 -5.43 -12.47 4.01
C ALA A 381 -6.68 -12.10 3.19
N ILE A 382 -7.83 -12.69 3.51
CA ILE A 382 -9.13 -12.28 2.95
C ILE A 382 -9.48 -10.86 3.42
N TRP A 383 -9.30 -10.55 4.71
CA TRP A 383 -9.57 -9.22 5.27
C TRP A 383 -8.70 -8.13 4.63
N VAL A 384 -7.37 -8.34 4.55
CA VAL A 384 -6.44 -7.42 3.88
C VAL A 384 -6.87 -7.15 2.42
N SER A 385 -7.34 -8.18 1.72
CA SER A 385 -7.79 -8.04 0.32
C SER A 385 -9.10 -7.25 0.14
N ILE A 386 -9.94 -7.13 1.18
CA ILE A 386 -11.14 -6.27 1.16
C ILE A 386 -10.74 -4.79 1.15
N ALA A 387 -9.73 -4.41 1.94
CA ALA A 387 -9.21 -3.04 1.96
C ALA A 387 -8.65 -2.65 0.57
N VAL A 388 -7.89 -3.54 -0.07
CA VAL A 388 -7.37 -3.35 -1.44
C VAL A 388 -8.51 -3.16 -2.46
N LEU A 389 -9.57 -3.98 -2.40
CA LEU A 389 -10.74 -3.83 -3.27
C LEU A 389 -11.46 -2.49 -3.06
N LEU A 390 -11.57 -2.01 -1.82
CA LEU A 390 -12.19 -0.71 -1.51
C LEU A 390 -11.37 0.47 -2.04
N VAL A 391 -10.05 0.45 -1.86
CA VAL A 391 -9.14 1.48 -2.40
C VAL A 391 -9.19 1.49 -3.93
N ARG A 392 -9.08 0.32 -4.57
CA ARG A 392 -9.09 0.22 -6.04
C ARG A 392 -10.45 0.62 -6.64
N ARG A 393 -11.56 0.32 -5.96
CA ARG A 393 -12.89 0.79 -6.36
C ARG A 393 -12.95 2.33 -6.37
N ARG A 394 -12.50 2.98 -5.29
CA ARG A 394 -12.48 4.45 -5.20
C ARG A 394 -11.64 5.09 -6.31
N ALA A 395 -10.48 4.51 -6.64
CA ALA A 395 -9.63 5.02 -7.72
C ALA A 395 -10.30 4.93 -9.11
N PHE A 396 -11.09 3.89 -9.38
CA PHE A 396 -11.94 3.86 -10.58
C PHE A 396 -13.06 4.92 -10.51
N GLU A 397 -13.74 5.06 -9.37
CA GLU A 397 -14.82 6.05 -9.17
C GLU A 397 -14.32 7.49 -9.39
N GLN A 398 -13.12 7.82 -8.91
CA GLN A 398 -12.44 9.10 -9.16
C GLN A 398 -12.17 9.30 -10.66
N ARG A 399 -11.47 8.36 -11.31
CA ARG A 399 -11.09 8.48 -12.73
C ARG A 399 -12.31 8.62 -13.66
N PHE A 400 -13.43 7.94 -13.39
CA PHE A 400 -14.66 8.17 -14.16
C PHE A 400 -15.31 9.53 -13.86
N GLY A 401 -15.18 10.04 -12.64
CA GLY A 401 -15.56 11.40 -12.29
C GLY A 401 -14.80 12.44 -13.12
N ASP A 402 -13.48 12.28 -13.25
CA ASP A 402 -12.61 13.18 -14.01
C ASP A 402 -12.98 13.21 -15.51
N ILE A 403 -13.14 12.03 -16.13
CA ILE A 403 -13.56 11.90 -17.54
C ILE A 403 -14.94 12.56 -17.77
N ILE A 404 -15.89 12.35 -16.85
CA ILE A 404 -17.23 12.97 -16.93
C ILE A 404 -17.14 14.50 -16.73
N GLN A 405 -16.23 14.98 -15.89
CA GLN A 405 -16.00 16.41 -15.70
C GLN A 405 -15.38 17.05 -16.95
N GLU A 406 -14.39 16.41 -17.57
CA GLU A 406 -13.79 16.89 -18.81
C GLU A 406 -14.81 16.94 -19.95
N GLN A 407 -15.57 15.87 -20.18
CA GLN A 407 -16.64 15.85 -21.20
C GLN A 407 -17.71 16.92 -20.94
N ARG A 408 -17.98 17.29 -19.69
CA ARG A 408 -18.89 18.42 -19.35
C ARG A 408 -18.27 19.78 -19.69
N LEU A 409 -16.95 19.95 -19.50
CA LEU A 409 -16.23 21.17 -19.89
C LEU A 409 -16.14 21.30 -21.41
N GLN A 410 -15.81 20.23 -22.13
CA GLN A 410 -15.81 20.17 -23.60
C GLN A 410 -17.21 20.45 -24.19
N ARG A 411 -18.28 19.90 -23.59
CA ARG A 411 -19.66 20.24 -24.01
C ARG A 411 -19.99 21.71 -23.74
N ARG A 412 -19.62 22.27 -22.59
CA ARG A 412 -19.83 23.70 -22.28
C ARG A 412 -19.13 24.62 -23.27
N SER A 413 -17.85 24.37 -23.59
CA SER A 413 -17.11 25.17 -24.58
C SER A 413 -17.70 25.03 -25.99
N SER A 414 -18.14 23.83 -26.40
CA SER A 414 -18.86 23.64 -27.67
C SER A 414 -20.19 24.42 -27.75
N THR A 415 -20.81 24.71 -26.59
CA THR A 415 -22.04 25.52 -26.50
C THR A 415 -21.75 27.04 -26.47
N GLN A 416 -20.48 27.45 -26.37
CA GLN A 416 -20.05 28.85 -26.37
C GLN A 416 -19.38 29.30 -27.67
N ALA A 417 -19.41 28.47 -28.73
CA ALA A 417 -19.04 28.89 -30.07
C ALA A 417 -20.00 30.00 -30.56
N PRO A 418 -19.53 31.24 -30.85
CA PRO A 418 -20.42 32.31 -31.29
C PRO A 418 -21.04 31.98 -32.65
N GLY A 419 -22.36 32.04 -32.73
CA GLY A 419 -23.08 31.93 -34.00
C GLY A 419 -22.57 33.00 -34.97
N ARG A 420 -21.92 32.57 -36.05
CA ARG A 420 -21.33 33.48 -37.04
C ARG A 420 -22.45 34.20 -37.78
N ASN A 421 -22.58 35.51 -37.52
CA ASN A 421 -23.64 36.36 -38.05
C ASN A 421 -23.91 36.13 -39.54
N ASP A 422 -25.15 35.77 -39.87
CA ASP A 422 -25.71 35.91 -41.21
C ASP A 422 -26.78 37.01 -41.17
N VAL A 423 -26.62 38.04 -42.01
CA VAL A 423 -27.38 39.29 -41.91
C VAL A 423 -27.98 39.65 -43.26
N SER A 424 -29.27 39.37 -43.45
CA SER A 424 -30.15 40.19 -44.30
C SER A 424 -31.63 39.81 -44.23
N ARG A 425 -32.46 40.64 -43.57
CA ARG A 425 -33.49 41.46 -44.26
C ARG A 425 -34.23 42.41 -43.32
N GLN A 426 -34.98 43.33 -43.93
CA GLN A 426 -35.56 44.53 -43.33
C GLN A 426 -36.90 44.27 -42.61
N PRO A 427 -37.29 45.12 -41.65
CA PRO A 427 -38.63 45.12 -41.08
C PRO A 427 -39.63 45.93 -41.93
N SER A 428 -40.89 45.51 -42.00
CA SER A 428 -42.06 46.33 -41.59
C SER A 428 -43.42 45.75 -42.02
N SER A 429 -44.45 46.19 -41.27
CA SER A 429 -45.86 46.36 -41.67
C SER A 429 -46.87 45.21 -41.49
N TYR A 430 -47.96 45.62 -40.84
CA TYR A 430 -49.38 45.24 -41.01
C TYR A 430 -49.97 43.91 -40.50
N SER A 431 -51.20 44.10 -40.02
CA SER A 431 -52.19 43.19 -39.43
C SER A 431 -53.56 43.90 -39.64
N PRO A 432 -54.77 43.30 -39.47
CA PRO A 432 -55.17 41.89 -39.40
C PRO A 432 -56.20 41.52 -40.50
N ARG A 433 -56.63 40.22 -40.58
CA ARG A 433 -58.07 39.83 -40.57
C ARG A 433 -58.35 38.31 -40.68
N GLN A 434 -59.39 37.88 -39.97
CA GLN A 434 -60.23 36.68 -40.19
C GLN A 434 -61.49 37.12 -41.01
N PRO A 435 -62.60 36.34 -41.21
CA PRO A 435 -62.92 34.97 -40.79
C PRO A 435 -63.66 34.09 -41.87
N GLY A 436 -64.14 32.91 -41.45
CA GLY A 436 -65.20 32.12 -42.12
C GLY A 436 -64.75 30.72 -42.58
N GLY A 437 -65.45 29.63 -42.24
CA GLY A 437 -66.59 29.52 -41.32
C GLY A 437 -66.97 28.06 -40.99
N ASP A 438 -67.37 27.86 -39.73
CA ASP A 438 -68.31 26.84 -39.20
C ASP A 438 -67.82 25.36 -39.24
N ASP A 439 -68.42 24.36 -38.56
CA ASP A 439 -69.67 24.27 -37.77
C ASP A 439 -69.52 23.29 -36.54
N ALA A 440 -70.62 22.69 -36.07
CA ALA A 440 -70.81 21.80 -34.90
C ALA A 440 -70.13 20.40 -34.98
N ASP A 441 -70.05 19.55 -33.94
CA ASP A 441 -70.92 19.44 -32.73
C ASP A 441 -70.22 18.84 -31.46
N ARG A 442 -70.97 18.63 -30.37
CA ARG A 442 -70.57 18.28 -28.98
C ARG A 442 -71.44 17.10 -28.43
N PRO A 443 -71.47 16.67 -27.12
CA PRO A 443 -70.96 17.31 -25.88
C PRO A 443 -70.32 16.39 -24.76
N VAL A 444 -69.78 17.05 -23.72
CA VAL A 444 -69.78 16.69 -22.25
C VAL A 444 -69.18 15.34 -21.78
N ALA A 445 -68.35 15.22 -20.73
CA ALA A 445 -67.50 16.12 -19.90
C ALA A 445 -66.48 15.19 -19.13
N THR A 446 -65.80 15.41 -18.00
CA THR A 446 -65.68 16.41 -16.88
C THR A 446 -64.29 16.13 -16.20
N ALA A 447 -63.69 16.80 -15.19
CA ALA A 447 -64.03 17.91 -14.30
C ALA A 447 -62.78 18.74 -13.87
N ALA A 448 -62.35 18.67 -12.60
CA ALA A 448 -61.25 19.45 -11.96
C ALA A 448 -59.97 18.62 -11.75
N GLY A 449 -58.76 19.19 -11.55
CA GLY A 449 -58.38 20.60 -11.25
C GLY A 449 -57.94 20.78 -9.78
N VAL A 450 -57.02 21.69 -9.40
CA VAL A 450 -56.34 22.81 -10.09
C VAL A 450 -54.92 23.01 -9.52
N GLU A 451 -54.01 23.67 -10.25
CA GLU A 451 -52.66 24.08 -9.82
C GLU A 451 -52.65 25.23 -8.77
N GLN A 452 -51.48 25.59 -8.20
CA GLN A 452 -50.84 26.90 -8.48
C GLN A 452 -49.46 27.10 -7.80
N ARG A 453 -48.78 28.21 -8.15
CA ARG A 453 -47.43 28.65 -7.74
C ARG A 453 -47.48 29.96 -6.93
N GLN A 454 -46.37 30.27 -6.24
CA GLN A 454 -45.91 31.63 -5.83
C GLN A 454 -46.76 32.36 -4.76
N PRO A 455 -46.27 33.47 -4.14
CA PRO A 455 -44.89 33.91 -3.88
C PRO A 455 -44.64 34.29 -2.39
N SER A 456 -43.63 35.11 -2.11
CA SER A 456 -43.18 35.63 -0.80
C SER A 456 -43.89 36.90 -0.31
N ILE A 457 -43.95 37.15 1.01
CA ILE A 457 -43.78 38.45 1.73
C ILE A 457 -43.84 38.26 3.27
N GLU A 458 -43.44 39.27 4.07
CA GLU A 458 -43.18 39.22 5.53
C GLU A 458 -44.34 39.68 6.45
N SER A 459 -44.19 39.39 7.76
CA SER A 459 -44.44 40.29 8.93
C SER A 459 -45.76 40.31 9.75
N VAL A 460 -45.63 40.80 11.01
CA VAL A 460 -46.63 41.29 12.01
C VAL A 460 -47.28 40.26 12.99
N GLU A 461 -47.82 40.75 14.12
CA GLU A 461 -47.90 40.11 15.46
C GLU A 461 -49.32 39.80 16.05
N ARG A 462 -49.41 38.73 16.89
CA ARG A 462 -50.27 38.55 18.12
C ARG A 462 -51.82 38.58 17.95
N PRO A 463 -52.69 38.33 18.99
CA PRO A 463 -52.47 38.02 20.42
C PRO A 463 -53.27 36.84 21.09
N ILE A 464 -52.69 36.28 22.18
CA ILE A 464 -53.26 35.92 23.52
C ILE A 464 -54.64 35.21 23.68
N ARG A 465 -54.66 34.01 24.33
CA ARG A 465 -55.40 33.62 25.58
C ARG A 465 -55.07 32.16 26.01
N LEU A 466 -54.62 31.90 27.26
CA LEU A 466 -55.35 31.38 28.47
C LEU A 466 -55.97 29.96 28.31
N ASP A 467 -55.87 28.99 29.25
CA ASP A 467 -55.33 28.94 30.64
C ASP A 467 -55.11 27.47 31.14
N ARG A 468 -54.46 27.26 32.31
CA ARG A 468 -54.79 26.28 33.41
C ARG A 468 -53.64 25.47 34.06
N LYS A 469 -53.13 25.98 35.20
CA LYS A 469 -52.82 25.36 36.53
C LYS A 469 -52.16 23.95 36.65
N SER A 470 -51.28 23.65 37.63
CA SER A 470 -50.54 24.41 38.70
C SER A 470 -49.33 23.55 39.18
N SER A 471 -48.81 23.36 40.42
CA SER A 471 -49.06 23.72 41.85
C SER A 471 -47.93 23.07 42.73
N VAL A 472 -47.57 23.42 43.98
CA VAL A 472 -47.68 24.63 44.85
C VAL A 472 -46.86 24.40 46.17
N ASN A 473 -46.26 25.45 46.77
CA ASN A 473 -45.63 25.55 48.12
C ASN A 473 -44.36 24.69 48.44
N SER A 474 -43.47 25.06 49.39
CA SER A 474 -43.48 26.13 50.44
C SER A 474 -42.09 26.78 50.73
N ASN A 475 -42.09 28.07 51.12
CA ASN A 475 -41.01 28.83 51.80
C ASN A 475 -41.17 28.76 53.36
N PRO A 476 -40.37 29.40 54.27
CA PRO A 476 -39.29 30.41 54.12
C PRO A 476 -38.02 30.29 55.03
N GLY A 477 -37.10 31.27 54.92
CA GLY A 477 -35.95 31.58 55.80
C GLY A 477 -34.88 32.38 55.00
N SER A 478 -34.33 33.56 55.36
CA SER A 478 -33.86 34.17 56.64
C SER A 478 -32.75 33.37 57.34
N GLU A 479 -31.63 33.92 57.88
CA GLU A 479 -31.08 35.31 57.96
C GLU A 479 -29.66 35.26 58.64
N ASN A 480 -28.77 36.27 58.74
CA ASN A 480 -28.58 37.64 58.20
C ASN A 480 -27.10 38.11 58.42
N LEU A 481 -26.72 39.31 57.93
CA LEU A 481 -25.70 40.25 58.46
C LEU A 481 -24.17 39.97 58.42
N ASN A 482 -23.42 41.08 58.31
CA ASN A 482 -22.09 41.39 58.90
C ASN A 482 -20.79 40.76 58.33
N ASN A 483 -19.61 41.43 58.37
CA ASN A 483 -19.27 42.88 58.32
C ASN A 483 -17.73 43.10 58.27
N HIS A 484 -17.26 44.25 57.73
CA HIS A 484 -15.89 44.82 57.89
C HIS A 484 -14.71 43.92 57.39
N GLU A 485 -13.46 44.34 57.11
CA GLU A 485 -12.72 45.61 56.88
C GLU A 485 -11.42 45.22 56.08
N ASP A 486 -10.61 46.04 55.42
CA ASP A 486 -10.46 47.52 55.39
C ASP A 486 -9.76 48.04 54.10
N GLU A 487 -9.53 49.36 54.05
CA GLU A 487 -8.50 50.15 53.32
C GLU A 487 -8.41 50.19 51.76
N LYS A 488 -8.70 51.40 51.24
CA LYS A 488 -8.07 52.08 50.08
C LYS A 488 -6.77 52.79 50.56
N PRO A 489 -6.02 53.65 49.80
CA PRO A 489 -6.08 54.10 48.39
C PRO A 489 -4.73 53.81 47.66
N ALA A 490 -4.31 54.37 46.51
CA ALA A 490 -4.69 55.54 45.69
C ALA A 490 -4.51 55.22 44.17
N ARG A 491 -5.20 55.85 43.20
CA ARG A 491 -5.33 57.29 42.85
C ARG A 491 -3.98 57.92 42.47
N LEU A 492 -3.86 58.75 41.42
CA LEU A 492 -4.84 59.31 40.45
C LEU A 492 -4.40 58.90 39.01
N ASP A 493 -4.82 59.42 37.84
CA ASP A 493 -5.76 60.46 37.34
C ASP A 493 -5.95 60.23 35.79
N ARG A 494 -6.77 60.90 34.94
CA ARG A 494 -7.80 61.95 35.07
C ARG A 494 -8.69 61.99 33.78
N GLU A 495 -9.99 62.32 33.91
CA GLU A 495 -10.92 62.97 32.93
C GLU A 495 -11.02 62.48 31.43
N PHE A 496 -11.93 62.94 30.55
CA PHE A 496 -13.41 63.13 30.61
C PHE A 496 -13.97 63.43 29.17
N SER A 497 -15.29 63.31 28.94
CA SER A 497 -16.07 63.76 27.73
C SER A 497 -15.71 63.20 26.33
N ILE A 498 -16.60 62.43 25.68
CA ILE A 498 -17.76 62.86 24.85
C ILE A 498 -17.40 63.50 23.48
N ASN A 499 -17.81 62.83 22.40
CA ASN A 499 -17.75 63.23 20.98
C ASN A 499 -18.50 64.57 20.69
N PRO A 500 -18.11 65.38 19.67
CA PRO A 500 -18.51 65.08 18.28
C PRO A 500 -17.48 65.42 17.15
N THR A 501 -17.77 64.90 15.96
CA THR A 501 -17.17 65.17 14.63
C THR A 501 -17.41 66.63 14.14
N PRO A 502 -16.77 67.18 13.06
CA PRO A 502 -16.05 66.51 11.95
C PRO A 502 -14.78 67.23 11.36
N SER A 503 -14.31 66.74 10.20
CA SER A 503 -13.79 67.47 9.01
C SER A 503 -12.27 67.68 8.73
N TYR A 504 -11.89 67.19 7.53
CA TYR A 504 -10.76 67.54 6.64
C TYR A 504 -9.31 67.43 7.17
N ALA A 505 -8.32 66.90 6.43
CA ALA A 505 -8.19 66.74 4.97
C ALA A 505 -7.36 65.50 4.53
N ASN A 506 -7.38 65.21 3.22
CA ASN A 506 -6.61 64.20 2.47
C ASN A 506 -6.93 62.71 2.75
N LEU A 507 -6.84 61.76 1.80
CA LEU A 507 -6.81 61.70 0.31
C LEU A 507 -7.07 60.20 -0.02
N ASN A 508 -7.78 59.75 -1.06
CA ASN A 508 -8.73 60.35 -2.02
C ASN A 508 -9.71 59.24 -2.48
N ASN A 509 -10.73 59.51 -3.33
CA ASN A 509 -11.73 58.48 -3.70
C ASN A 509 -12.36 58.62 -5.11
N ARG A 510 -12.67 57.45 -5.72
CA ARG A 510 -13.83 57.14 -6.60
C ARG A 510 -13.85 57.54 -8.11
N GLU A 511 -14.34 56.56 -8.90
CA GLU A 511 -15.04 56.58 -10.22
C GLU A 511 -14.38 56.96 -11.58
N GLU A 512 -14.51 55.99 -12.51
CA GLU A 512 -14.87 56.06 -13.94
C GLU A 512 -13.96 56.63 -15.08
N TYR A 513 -14.11 55.95 -16.24
CA TYR A 513 -13.88 56.31 -17.65
C TYR A 513 -12.53 56.85 -18.21
N SER A 514 -12.02 56.08 -19.18
CA SER A 514 -11.60 56.53 -20.54
C SER A 514 -10.25 57.24 -20.81
N ARG A 515 -9.39 56.49 -21.53
CA ARG A 515 -8.74 56.81 -22.84
C ARG A 515 -7.51 57.76 -22.93
N LEU A 516 -6.65 57.39 -23.91
CA LEU A 516 -5.62 58.18 -24.64
C LEU A 516 -4.38 58.60 -23.83
N ALA A 517 -3.11 58.36 -24.18
CA ALA A 517 -2.37 57.93 -25.40
C ALA A 517 -1.83 59.01 -26.36
N PHE A 518 -0.54 58.89 -26.67
CA PHE A 518 0.22 59.42 -27.82
C PHE A 518 1.17 58.27 -28.25
N ALA A 519 1.37 57.84 -29.52
CA ALA A 519 1.40 58.50 -30.84
C ALA A 519 2.71 59.31 -31.07
N SER A 520 3.40 59.22 -32.23
CA SER A 520 3.15 58.55 -33.53
C SER A 520 4.49 58.32 -34.28
N ASP A 521 4.61 57.52 -35.36
CA ASP A 521 3.61 56.71 -36.07
C ASP A 521 4.01 55.21 -36.17
N VAL A 522 4.28 54.48 -37.28
CA VAL A 522 4.34 54.73 -38.74
C VAL A 522 3.63 53.60 -39.51
N GLN A 523 2.77 53.96 -40.47
CA GLN A 523 2.23 53.11 -41.54
C GLN A 523 2.54 53.75 -42.92
N PRO A 524 2.37 53.10 -44.11
CA PRO A 524 1.65 51.85 -44.46
C PRO A 524 2.59 50.89 -45.28
N PRO A 525 2.16 49.96 -46.18
CA PRO A 525 0.81 49.56 -46.60
C PRO A 525 0.51 48.05 -46.69
N ARG A 526 -0.78 47.76 -46.94
CA ARG A 526 -1.25 46.50 -47.55
C ARG A 526 -0.81 46.43 -49.01
N GLU A 527 -0.60 45.21 -49.51
CA GLU A 527 -0.97 44.89 -50.89
C GLU A 527 -1.54 43.48 -51.02
N GLN A 528 -2.12 43.15 -52.17
CA GLN A 528 -2.87 41.92 -52.44
C GLN A 528 -2.06 40.98 -53.34
N SER A 529 -2.19 39.66 -53.12
CA SER A 529 -2.41 38.70 -54.22
C SER A 529 -2.71 37.31 -53.66
N SER A 530 -3.07 36.38 -54.53
CA SER A 530 -3.47 35.01 -54.19
C SER A 530 -2.78 34.01 -55.12
N SER A 531 -2.89 32.72 -54.77
CA SER A 531 -2.41 31.56 -55.56
C SER A 531 -0.89 31.27 -55.46
N ARG A 532 -0.38 30.04 -55.65
CA ARG A 532 -1.05 28.75 -55.93
C ARG A 532 -0.14 27.54 -55.65
N TYR A 533 -0.74 26.40 -55.24
CA TYR A 533 -0.20 25.02 -55.27
C TYR A 533 1.02 24.67 -54.38
N PRO A 534 1.31 23.37 -54.15
CA PRO A 534 0.37 22.29 -53.81
C PRO A 534 0.78 21.47 -52.56
N ARG A 535 -0.18 20.77 -51.95
CA ARG A 535 0.02 19.93 -50.76
C ARG A 535 0.51 18.52 -51.14
N ALA A 536 1.74 18.17 -50.76
CA ALA A 536 2.26 16.81 -50.96
C ALA A 536 1.51 15.77 -50.11
N ARG A 537 1.34 14.56 -50.66
CA ARG A 537 0.61 13.43 -50.04
C ARG A 537 1.57 12.28 -49.80
N LEU A 538 1.96 12.04 -48.54
CA LEU A 538 2.69 10.83 -48.17
C LEU A 538 1.73 9.65 -47.95
N LEU A 539 2.12 8.48 -48.45
CA LEU A 539 1.40 7.21 -48.33
C LEU A 539 2.10 6.33 -47.27
N PRO A 540 1.38 5.44 -46.57
CA PRO A 540 2.01 4.41 -45.76
C PRO A 540 2.76 3.41 -46.65
N PRO A 541 3.87 2.80 -46.16
CA PRO A 541 4.61 1.79 -46.92
C PRO A 541 3.81 0.51 -47.13
N TYR A 542 4.13 -0.20 -48.22
CA TYR A 542 3.31 -1.27 -48.78
C TYR A 542 3.19 -2.53 -47.90
N THR A 543 1.95 -3.04 -47.82
CA THR A 543 1.71 -4.46 -47.56
C THR A 543 2.06 -5.29 -48.80
N ASN A 544 2.74 -6.42 -48.61
CA ASN A 544 3.02 -7.40 -49.66
C ASN A 544 2.83 -8.82 -49.11
N TYR A 545 1.59 -9.32 -49.16
CA TYR A 545 1.33 -10.76 -48.97
C TYR A 545 1.09 -11.38 -50.34
N ARG A 546 1.96 -12.32 -50.73
CA ARG A 546 2.00 -12.85 -52.10
C ARG A 546 1.00 -14.00 -52.25
N ARG A 547 0.06 -13.88 -53.19
CA ARG A 547 -0.90 -14.94 -53.53
C ARG A 547 -0.17 -16.17 -54.10
N SER A 548 -0.26 -17.31 -53.42
CA SER A 548 -0.01 -18.63 -54.01
C SER A 548 -1.32 -19.22 -54.56
N SER A 549 -1.20 -20.10 -55.56
CA SER A 549 -2.29 -20.90 -56.11
C SER A 549 -2.59 -22.12 -55.23
N ASP A 550 -3.75 -22.75 -55.44
CA ASP A 550 -3.83 -24.14 -55.96
C ASP A 550 -5.30 -24.54 -56.29
N PRO A 551 -5.58 -25.68 -56.96
CA PRO A 551 -6.58 -25.70 -58.03
C PRO A 551 -7.99 -26.26 -57.71
N ALA A 552 -8.94 -25.77 -58.50
CA ALA A 552 -10.20 -26.38 -58.97
C ALA A 552 -10.84 -27.56 -58.19
N ASP A 553 -11.86 -27.27 -57.37
CA ASP A 553 -13.29 -27.40 -57.76
C ASP A 553 -14.14 -26.47 -56.83
N GLY A 554 -15.48 -26.37 -56.84
CA GLY A 554 -16.48 -27.04 -57.68
C GLY A 554 -17.92 -26.60 -57.43
N GLY A 555 -18.71 -26.42 -58.50
CA GLY A 555 -20.18 -26.27 -58.47
C GLY A 555 -20.74 -24.90 -57.97
N PRO A 556 -21.77 -24.32 -58.63
CA PRO A 556 -22.32 -23.01 -58.23
C PRO A 556 -23.71 -23.08 -57.55
N ARG A 557 -23.89 -22.27 -56.49
CA ARG A 557 -25.15 -21.73 -55.87
C ARG A 557 -24.76 -21.10 -54.52
N ARG A 558 -25.43 -20.06 -53.98
CA ARG A 558 -26.52 -19.18 -54.43
C ARG A 558 -26.29 -17.82 -53.75
N GLY A 559 -26.79 -16.71 -54.31
CA GLY A 559 -26.76 -15.43 -53.60
C GLY A 559 -27.89 -15.34 -52.58
N GLU A 560 -27.58 -14.93 -51.35
CA GLU A 560 -28.52 -14.59 -50.28
C GLU A 560 -27.92 -13.45 -49.43
N ASP A 561 -28.79 -12.55 -48.99
CA ASP A 561 -28.53 -11.13 -48.74
C ASP A 561 -27.53 -10.77 -47.63
N ALA A 562 -26.75 -9.71 -47.87
CA ALA A 562 -25.91 -9.06 -46.87
C ALA A 562 -26.74 -8.15 -45.94
N THR A 563 -27.56 -8.73 -45.06
CA THR A 563 -28.34 -8.00 -44.05
C THR A 563 -27.90 -8.34 -42.63
N SER A 564 -27.67 -7.29 -41.83
CA SER A 564 -27.39 -7.33 -40.38
C SER A 564 -26.33 -8.34 -39.92
N SER A 565 -25.05 -7.95 -40.01
CA SER A 565 -24.08 -8.41 -39.02
C SER A 565 -24.49 -7.85 -37.65
N SER A 566 -24.88 -8.70 -36.71
CA SER A 566 -25.10 -8.31 -35.32
C SER A 566 -23.83 -7.67 -34.75
N HIS A 567 -23.93 -6.47 -34.18
CA HIS A 567 -22.82 -5.87 -33.44
C HIS A 567 -22.52 -6.73 -32.20
N ASP A 568 -21.53 -7.60 -32.32
CA ASP A 568 -20.93 -8.37 -31.20
C ASP A 568 -20.22 -7.37 -30.26
N PRO A 569 -20.79 -7.01 -29.09
CA PRO A 569 -20.35 -5.84 -28.32
C PRO A 569 -18.91 -5.95 -27.81
N TRP A 570 -18.40 -7.18 -27.76
CA TRP A 570 -17.12 -7.55 -27.17
C TRP A 570 -16.12 -8.08 -28.21
N ALA A 571 -16.31 -7.75 -29.51
CA ALA A 571 -15.44 -8.19 -30.60
C ALA A 571 -13.94 -7.91 -30.35
N PHE A 572 -13.60 -6.88 -29.58
CA PHE A 572 -12.23 -6.54 -29.19
C PHE A 572 -11.54 -7.59 -28.31
N LEU A 573 -12.29 -8.45 -27.59
CA LEU A 573 -11.75 -9.58 -26.84
C LEU A 573 -11.12 -10.67 -27.73
N ARG A 574 -11.23 -10.54 -29.06
CA ARG A 574 -10.48 -11.36 -30.02
C ARG A 574 -8.98 -10.98 -30.10
N HIS A 575 -8.58 -9.85 -29.53
CA HIS A 575 -7.19 -9.36 -29.47
C HIS A 575 -6.52 -9.55 -28.09
N VAL A 576 -6.84 -10.65 -27.40
CA VAL A 576 -6.27 -11.01 -26.09
C VAL A 576 -4.87 -11.62 -26.21
N GLY A 577 -3.89 -11.01 -25.54
CA GLY A 577 -2.55 -11.57 -25.33
C GLY A 577 -2.45 -12.50 -24.10
N ARG A 578 -1.32 -13.21 -23.97
CA ARG A 578 -1.01 -14.07 -22.81
C ARG A 578 -1.24 -13.33 -21.50
N ASN A 579 -1.79 -14.04 -20.51
CA ASN A 579 -2.05 -13.55 -19.16
C ASN A 579 -2.92 -12.27 -19.08
N SER A 580 -3.85 -12.07 -20.03
CA SER A 580 -4.77 -10.91 -20.08
C SER A 580 -4.06 -9.56 -20.32
N THR A 581 -3.07 -9.59 -21.22
CA THR A 581 -2.44 -8.38 -21.79
C THR A 581 -3.19 -7.94 -23.05
N PHE A 582 -3.39 -6.64 -23.24
CA PHE A 582 -4.25 -6.08 -24.30
C PHE A 582 -3.53 -4.97 -25.11
N PRO A 583 -2.44 -5.31 -25.83
CA PRO A 583 -1.54 -4.30 -26.39
C PRO A 583 -2.09 -3.56 -27.61
N THR A 584 -2.99 -4.17 -28.39
CA THR A 584 -3.48 -3.65 -29.68
C THR A 584 -4.93 -3.17 -29.63
N LEU A 585 -5.40 -2.70 -28.47
CA LEU A 585 -6.71 -2.06 -28.35
C LEU A 585 -6.67 -0.58 -28.74
N THR A 586 -7.69 -0.14 -29.47
CA THR A 586 -8.02 1.28 -29.69
C THR A 586 -8.49 1.96 -28.41
N GLU A 587 -8.56 3.29 -28.42
CA GLU A 587 -8.93 4.09 -27.25
C GLU A 587 -10.35 3.79 -26.73
N GLU A 588 -11.36 3.73 -27.62
CA GLU A 588 -12.72 3.34 -27.25
C GLU A 588 -12.82 1.93 -26.65
N GLU A 589 -12.00 0.99 -27.12
CA GLU A 589 -11.98 -0.39 -26.61
C GLU A 589 -11.33 -0.44 -25.21
N ARG A 590 -10.34 0.43 -24.94
CA ARG A 590 -9.73 0.59 -23.62
C ARG A 590 -10.72 1.19 -22.61
N GLU A 591 -11.52 2.17 -23.01
CA GLU A 591 -12.60 2.70 -22.16
C GLU A 591 -13.65 1.63 -21.83
N LYS A 592 -14.13 0.89 -22.84
CA LYS A 592 -15.06 -0.23 -22.67
C LYS A 592 -14.50 -1.30 -21.73
N LEU A 593 -13.22 -1.67 -21.89
CA LEU A 593 -12.51 -2.60 -21.00
C LEU A 593 -12.46 -2.10 -19.55
N GLY A 594 -12.09 -0.83 -19.34
CA GLY A 594 -12.07 -0.21 -18.01
C GLY A 594 -13.45 -0.18 -17.33
N GLY A 595 -14.51 0.04 -18.10
CA GLY A 595 -15.89 -0.04 -17.61
C GLY A 595 -16.28 -1.44 -17.10
N VAL A 596 -15.84 -2.50 -17.77
CA VAL A 596 -16.07 -3.89 -17.31
C VAL A 596 -15.21 -4.23 -16.10
N GLU A 597 -13.94 -3.81 -16.07
CA GLU A 597 -13.07 -3.97 -14.89
C GLU A 597 -13.69 -3.35 -13.64
N TYR A 598 -14.22 -2.13 -13.76
CA TYR A 598 -14.89 -1.44 -12.65
C TYR A 598 -16.17 -2.15 -12.19
N ARG A 599 -17.02 -2.60 -13.13
CA ARG A 599 -18.21 -3.43 -12.81
C ARG A 599 -17.82 -4.71 -12.06
N ALA A 600 -16.74 -5.38 -12.49
CA ALA A 600 -16.23 -6.58 -11.83
C ALA A 600 -15.64 -6.29 -10.43
N VAL A 601 -14.89 -5.18 -10.26
CA VAL A 601 -14.38 -4.75 -8.95
C VAL A 601 -15.53 -4.42 -7.99
N CYS A 602 -16.55 -3.66 -8.43
CA CYS A 602 -17.74 -3.37 -7.61
C CYS A 602 -18.48 -4.63 -7.16
N LEU A 603 -18.62 -5.63 -8.04
CA LEU A 603 -19.21 -6.93 -7.71
C LEU A 603 -18.37 -7.67 -6.64
N LEU A 604 -17.04 -7.66 -6.78
CA LEU A 604 -16.12 -8.23 -5.80
C LEU A 604 -16.15 -7.51 -4.45
N THR A 605 -16.27 -6.18 -4.43
CA THR A 605 -16.44 -5.37 -3.20
C THR A 605 -17.66 -5.80 -2.39
N ILE A 606 -18.67 -6.40 -3.02
CA ILE A 606 -19.87 -6.93 -2.36
C ILE A 606 -19.69 -8.43 -2.01
N ILE A 607 -19.24 -9.25 -2.96
CA ILE A 607 -19.12 -10.70 -2.77
C ILE A 607 -18.08 -11.08 -1.71
N VAL A 608 -16.92 -10.42 -1.67
CA VAL A 608 -15.82 -10.82 -0.78
C VAL A 608 -16.14 -10.56 0.71
N PRO A 609 -16.67 -9.40 1.14
CA PRO A 609 -17.11 -9.21 2.52
C PRO A 609 -18.28 -10.14 2.90
N ILE A 610 -19.24 -10.38 1.99
CA ILE A 610 -20.33 -11.33 2.24
C ILE A 610 -19.78 -12.75 2.45
N TYR A 611 -18.84 -13.20 1.61
CA TYR A 611 -18.16 -14.49 1.79
C TYR A 611 -17.49 -14.57 3.17
N PHE A 612 -16.68 -13.56 3.51
CA PHE A 612 -15.90 -13.51 4.74
C PHE A 612 -16.79 -13.56 5.99
N VAL A 613 -17.86 -12.76 6.03
CA VAL A 613 -18.78 -12.70 7.17
C VAL A 613 -19.69 -13.94 7.21
N ALA A 614 -20.22 -14.41 6.08
CA ALA A 614 -21.17 -15.52 6.05
C ALA A 614 -20.54 -16.84 6.51
N TRP A 615 -19.33 -17.18 6.07
CA TRP A 615 -18.66 -18.41 6.53
C TRP A 615 -18.38 -18.39 8.02
N GLN A 616 -17.88 -17.27 8.56
CA GLN A 616 -17.57 -17.11 9.98
C GLN A 616 -18.83 -17.09 10.85
N LEU A 617 -19.89 -16.41 10.42
CA LEU A 617 -21.14 -16.31 11.18
C LEU A 617 -21.95 -17.61 11.13
N LEU A 618 -22.13 -18.23 9.96
CA LEU A 618 -22.87 -19.49 9.84
C LEU A 618 -22.09 -20.66 10.44
N GLY A 619 -20.78 -20.73 10.19
CA GLY A 619 -19.88 -21.72 10.81
C GLY A 619 -19.81 -21.54 12.33
N GLY A 620 -19.64 -20.30 12.79
CA GLY A 620 -19.60 -19.95 14.21
C GLY A 620 -20.89 -20.30 14.94
N LEU A 621 -22.06 -19.92 14.42
CA LEU A 621 -23.35 -20.28 15.01
C LEU A 621 -23.58 -21.80 15.00
N GLY A 622 -23.18 -22.50 13.93
CA GLY A 622 -23.29 -23.96 13.84
C GLY A 622 -22.43 -24.70 14.88
N VAL A 623 -21.14 -24.35 14.98
CA VAL A 623 -20.23 -24.95 15.96
C VAL A 623 -20.61 -24.55 17.39
N ALA A 624 -20.95 -23.29 17.64
CA ALA A 624 -21.40 -22.82 18.95
C ALA A 624 -22.67 -23.53 19.45
N ALA A 625 -23.69 -23.67 18.59
CA ALA A 625 -24.91 -24.40 18.92
C ALA A 625 -24.65 -25.90 19.17
N TYR A 626 -23.74 -26.52 18.41
CA TYR A 626 -23.36 -27.91 18.63
C TYR A 626 -22.59 -28.11 19.94
N VAL A 627 -21.59 -27.27 20.23
CA VAL A 627 -20.82 -27.32 21.49
C VAL A 627 -21.75 -27.12 22.69
N ALA A 628 -22.60 -26.08 22.65
CA ALA A 628 -23.56 -25.79 23.71
C ALA A 628 -24.61 -26.88 23.94
N ARG A 629 -24.97 -27.67 22.92
CA ARG A 629 -25.96 -28.76 23.04
C ARG A 629 -25.36 -30.12 23.39
N ASN A 630 -24.18 -30.45 22.85
CA ASN A 630 -23.64 -31.81 22.85
C ASN A 630 -22.34 -31.98 23.66
N LYS A 631 -21.63 -30.88 24.01
CA LYS A 631 -20.28 -30.92 24.61
C LYS A 631 -20.04 -29.80 25.64
N SER A 632 -21.09 -29.18 26.18
CA SER A 632 -21.00 -27.96 27.01
C SER A 632 -20.09 -28.13 28.24
N THR A 633 -20.12 -29.32 28.84
CA THR A 633 -19.29 -29.70 29.99
C THR A 633 -17.80 -29.53 29.75
N VAL A 634 -17.31 -29.75 28.53
CA VAL A 634 -15.88 -29.60 28.17
C VAL A 634 -15.44 -28.14 28.26
N THR A 635 -16.30 -27.21 27.84
CA THR A 635 -16.04 -25.77 27.92
C THR A 635 -16.27 -25.25 29.33
N GLU A 636 -17.29 -25.74 30.04
CA GLU A 636 -17.60 -25.38 31.42
C GLU A 636 -16.49 -25.78 32.40
N THR A 637 -15.84 -26.96 32.22
CA THR A 637 -14.67 -27.36 33.04
C THR A 637 -13.44 -26.48 32.83
N ASN A 638 -13.39 -25.70 31.73
CA ASN A 638 -12.34 -24.71 31.48
C ASN A 638 -12.79 -23.28 31.90
N GLY A 639 -13.95 -23.13 32.55
CA GLY A 639 -14.51 -21.82 32.94
C GLY A 639 -15.12 -21.02 31.78
N LEU A 640 -15.32 -21.63 30.61
CA LEU A 640 -15.71 -20.93 29.38
C LEU A 640 -17.18 -21.13 29.02
N GLY A 641 -17.81 -20.05 28.58
CA GLY A 641 -19.16 -20.10 28.00
C GLY A 641 -19.19 -20.96 26.72
N PRO A 642 -20.00 -22.04 26.65
CA PRO A 642 -19.99 -22.98 25.52
C PRO A 642 -20.21 -22.34 24.15
N TRP A 643 -21.10 -21.35 24.07
CA TRP A 643 -21.36 -20.58 22.86
C TRP A 643 -20.14 -19.76 22.41
N TRP A 644 -19.49 -19.05 23.34
CA TRP A 644 -18.31 -18.23 23.02
C TRP A 644 -17.14 -19.08 22.55
N ALA A 645 -16.86 -20.18 23.27
CA ALA A 645 -15.79 -21.11 22.90
C ALA A 645 -16.03 -21.72 21.50
N GLY A 646 -17.24 -22.21 21.21
CA GLY A 646 -17.57 -22.76 19.88
C GLY A 646 -17.52 -21.72 18.75
N PHE A 647 -17.88 -20.47 19.03
CA PHE A 647 -17.80 -19.37 18.06
C PHE A 647 -16.34 -18.97 17.77
N PHE A 648 -15.51 -18.87 18.81
CA PHE A 648 -14.07 -18.63 18.68
C PHE A 648 -13.37 -19.74 17.88
N PHE A 649 -13.70 -21.02 18.17
CA PHE A 649 -13.17 -22.17 17.42
C PHE A 649 -13.39 -22.03 15.91
N ALA A 650 -14.63 -21.73 15.47
CA ALA A 650 -14.96 -21.61 14.05
C ALA A 650 -14.21 -20.46 13.35
N ILE A 651 -13.99 -19.34 14.05
CA ILE A 651 -13.31 -18.16 13.50
C ILE A 651 -11.78 -18.33 13.51
N SER A 652 -11.23 -19.00 14.51
CA SER A 652 -9.84 -19.48 14.51
C SER A 652 -9.59 -20.49 13.38
N ALA A 653 -10.53 -21.39 13.12
CA ALA A 653 -10.49 -22.34 12.02
C ALA A 653 -10.55 -21.66 10.64
N PHE A 654 -11.54 -20.79 10.41
CA PHE A 654 -11.71 -20.09 9.14
C PHE A 654 -10.54 -19.15 8.81
N ASN A 655 -9.96 -18.48 9.80
CA ASN A 655 -8.79 -17.63 9.57
C ASN A 655 -7.47 -18.42 9.58
N ASN A 656 -7.49 -19.75 9.72
CA ASN A 656 -6.29 -20.60 9.76
C ASN A 656 -5.32 -20.26 10.91
N SER A 657 -5.86 -19.85 12.07
CA SER A 657 -5.07 -19.48 13.26
C SER A 657 -4.74 -20.67 14.15
N GLY A 658 -5.66 -21.62 14.35
CA GLY A 658 -5.42 -22.80 15.21
C GLY A 658 -5.41 -22.56 16.72
N MET A 659 -5.46 -21.31 17.19
CA MET A 659 -5.68 -21.00 18.61
C MET A 659 -6.99 -21.61 19.11
N SER A 660 -6.95 -22.21 20.30
CA SER A 660 -8.10 -22.77 21.00
C SER A 660 -8.24 -22.17 22.40
N LEU A 661 -9.45 -21.75 22.77
CA LEU A 661 -9.73 -21.34 24.16
C LEU A 661 -9.73 -22.55 25.12
N VAL A 662 -9.98 -23.76 24.63
CA VAL A 662 -9.94 -24.99 25.42
C VAL A 662 -8.50 -25.51 25.47
N ASP A 663 -7.97 -25.70 26.69
CA ASP A 663 -6.57 -26.08 26.92
C ASP A 663 -6.16 -27.37 26.21
N ALA A 664 -7.04 -28.38 26.21
CA ALA A 664 -6.82 -29.65 25.51
C ALA A 664 -7.02 -29.57 23.97
N ASN A 665 -7.03 -28.36 23.40
CA ASN A 665 -7.25 -28.08 21.98
C ASN A 665 -8.51 -28.81 21.46
N MET A 666 -8.42 -29.58 20.37
CA MET A 666 -9.54 -30.36 19.82
C MET A 666 -9.59 -31.83 20.26
N VAL A 667 -8.68 -32.28 21.14
CA VAL A 667 -8.65 -33.67 21.66
C VAL A 667 -10.01 -34.14 22.26
N PRO A 668 -10.76 -33.33 23.04
CA PRO A 668 -12.08 -33.73 23.56
C PRO A 668 -13.16 -33.93 22.48
N PHE A 669 -12.92 -33.41 21.28
CA PHE A 669 -13.86 -33.35 20.18
C PHE A 669 -13.63 -34.42 19.10
N ARG A 670 -12.56 -35.24 19.19
CA ARG A 670 -12.26 -36.36 18.26
C ARG A 670 -13.43 -37.32 17.97
N SER A 671 -14.36 -37.48 18.90
CA SER A 671 -15.59 -38.28 18.72
C SER A 671 -16.74 -37.56 17.98
N SER A 672 -16.53 -36.34 17.48
CA SER A 672 -17.60 -35.40 17.12
C SER A 672 -17.62 -35.10 15.62
N THR A 673 -18.06 -36.06 14.81
CA THR A 673 -18.11 -36.02 13.33
C THR A 673 -18.58 -34.67 12.75
N TYR A 674 -19.64 -34.07 13.31
CA TYR A 674 -20.13 -32.76 12.88
C TYR A 674 -19.06 -31.68 13.00
N MET A 675 -18.42 -31.57 14.17
CA MET A 675 -17.42 -30.54 14.46
C MET A 675 -16.16 -30.74 13.61
N LEU A 676 -15.71 -31.98 13.39
CA LEU A 676 -14.56 -32.27 12.52
C LEU A 676 -14.83 -31.86 11.07
N ILE A 677 -16.01 -32.22 10.53
CA ILE A 677 -16.39 -31.87 9.15
C ILE A 677 -16.56 -30.36 9.00
N THR A 678 -17.26 -29.67 9.92
CA THR A 678 -17.45 -28.22 9.81
C THR A 678 -16.15 -27.45 10.00
N MET A 679 -15.32 -27.81 10.98
CA MET A 679 -14.03 -27.14 11.22
C MET A 679 -13.06 -27.40 10.05
N GLY A 680 -12.98 -28.62 9.53
CA GLY A 680 -12.13 -28.95 8.37
C GLY A 680 -12.55 -28.21 7.11
N LEU A 681 -13.86 -28.05 6.90
CA LEU A 681 -14.41 -27.27 5.80
C LEU A 681 -14.17 -25.77 5.97
N LEU A 682 -14.21 -25.23 7.20
CA LEU A 682 -13.83 -23.84 7.48
C LEU A 682 -12.32 -23.58 7.25
N ILE A 683 -11.45 -24.50 7.69
CA ILE A 683 -9.98 -24.44 7.46
C ILE A 683 -9.67 -24.40 5.95
N LEU A 684 -10.45 -25.13 5.14
CA LEU A 684 -10.34 -25.09 3.68
C LEU A 684 -10.93 -23.80 3.08
N ALA A 685 -12.14 -23.40 3.48
CA ALA A 685 -12.81 -22.17 3.00
C ALA A 685 -12.08 -20.87 3.38
N GLY A 686 -11.20 -20.94 4.38
CA GLY A 686 -10.26 -19.91 4.77
C GLY A 686 -9.14 -19.62 3.77
N ASN A 687 -8.05 -19.05 4.28
CA ASN A 687 -6.90 -18.55 3.53
C ASN A 687 -6.24 -19.59 2.59
N THR A 688 -6.42 -20.91 2.79
CA THR A 688 -5.91 -21.93 1.84
C THR A 688 -6.71 -21.99 0.53
N CYS A 689 -7.97 -22.43 0.57
CA CYS A 689 -8.74 -22.74 -0.65
C CYS A 689 -9.73 -21.64 -1.03
N TYR A 690 -9.72 -20.49 -0.35
CA TYR A 690 -10.51 -19.32 -0.72
C TYR A 690 -10.48 -18.99 -2.24
N PRO A 691 -9.34 -19.01 -2.97
CA PRO A 691 -9.32 -18.81 -4.42
C PRO A 691 -10.11 -19.86 -5.24
N ILE A 692 -10.26 -21.08 -4.70
CA ILE A 692 -11.02 -22.17 -5.32
C ILE A 692 -12.51 -21.98 -5.02
N PHE A 693 -12.87 -21.75 -3.76
CA PHE A 693 -14.26 -21.52 -3.35
C PHE A 693 -14.85 -20.26 -4.00
N LEU A 694 -14.11 -19.14 -4.03
CA LEU A 694 -14.54 -17.91 -4.71
C LEU A 694 -14.79 -18.16 -6.21
N ARG A 695 -13.85 -18.82 -6.91
CA ARG A 695 -14.02 -19.12 -8.34
C ARG A 695 -15.22 -20.04 -8.59
N TRP A 696 -15.46 -21.01 -7.71
CA TRP A 696 -16.63 -21.89 -7.79
C TRP A 696 -17.94 -21.15 -7.54
N ILE A 697 -18.00 -20.25 -6.55
CA ILE A 697 -19.18 -19.42 -6.28
C ILE A 697 -19.49 -18.50 -7.46
N LEU A 698 -18.50 -17.83 -8.04
CA LEU A 698 -18.67 -16.98 -9.22
C LEU A 698 -19.17 -17.79 -10.44
N TYR A 699 -18.66 -19.01 -10.64
CA TYR A 699 -19.13 -19.92 -11.69
C TYR A 699 -20.56 -20.44 -11.42
N ALA A 700 -20.90 -20.74 -10.17
CA ALA A 700 -22.26 -21.11 -9.77
C ALA A 700 -23.24 -19.95 -9.99
N MET A 701 -22.90 -18.72 -9.61
CA MET A 701 -23.69 -17.52 -9.91
C MET A 701 -23.92 -17.36 -11.42
N LEU A 702 -22.87 -17.52 -12.24
CA LEU A 702 -22.96 -17.46 -13.70
C LEU A 702 -23.90 -18.54 -14.28
N ARG A 703 -23.97 -19.73 -13.65
CA ARG A 703 -24.87 -20.83 -14.05
C ARG A 703 -26.31 -20.69 -13.54
N LEU A 704 -26.51 -20.00 -12.42
CA LEU A 704 -27.83 -19.79 -11.79
C LEU A 704 -28.57 -18.55 -12.30
N LEU A 705 -27.87 -17.58 -12.91
CA LEU A 705 -28.48 -16.39 -13.50
C LEU A 705 -29.45 -16.77 -14.64
N PRO A 706 -30.74 -16.38 -14.60
CA PRO A 706 -31.72 -16.74 -15.63
C PRO A 706 -31.49 -16.00 -16.95
N ASN A 707 -32.02 -16.56 -18.05
CA ASN A 707 -31.99 -15.95 -19.39
C ASN A 707 -33.01 -14.81 -19.49
N HIS A 708 -32.67 -13.64 -18.93
CA HIS A 708 -33.49 -12.43 -19.01
C HIS A 708 -32.57 -11.21 -19.24
N PRO A 709 -32.92 -10.26 -20.15
CA PRO A 709 -32.04 -9.17 -20.55
C PRO A 709 -31.55 -8.29 -19.39
N TYR A 710 -32.35 -8.15 -18.33
CA TYR A 710 -31.95 -7.44 -17.10
C TYR A 710 -30.66 -7.99 -16.44
N PHE A 711 -30.37 -9.29 -16.60
CA PHE A 711 -29.18 -9.93 -16.03
C PHE A 711 -28.03 -10.11 -17.02
N GLU A 712 -28.16 -9.61 -18.24
CA GLU A 712 -27.19 -9.79 -19.33
C GLU A 712 -25.84 -9.12 -18.98
N GLU A 713 -25.85 -7.85 -18.57
CA GLU A 713 -24.63 -7.14 -18.13
C GLU A 713 -23.93 -7.82 -16.95
N SER A 714 -24.69 -8.34 -15.98
CA SER A 714 -24.14 -9.06 -14.81
C SER A 714 -23.50 -10.38 -15.22
N ARG A 715 -24.13 -11.10 -16.16
CA ARG A 715 -23.63 -12.35 -16.74
C ARG A 715 -22.35 -12.14 -17.55
N GLU A 716 -22.26 -11.06 -18.32
CA GLU A 716 -21.04 -10.68 -19.05
C GLU A 716 -19.90 -10.27 -18.11
N THR A 717 -20.21 -9.46 -17.09
CA THR A 717 -19.25 -9.10 -16.04
C THR A 717 -18.70 -10.35 -15.31
N LEU A 718 -19.56 -11.33 -15.01
CA LEU A 718 -19.17 -12.61 -14.41
C LEU A 718 -18.31 -13.49 -15.33
N ARG A 719 -18.56 -13.49 -16.64
CA ARG A 719 -17.69 -14.17 -17.64
C ARG A 719 -16.31 -13.53 -17.66
N PHE A 720 -16.25 -12.21 -17.87
CA PHE A 720 -15.01 -11.43 -17.91
C PHE A 720 -14.17 -11.64 -16.64
N LEU A 721 -14.79 -11.62 -15.47
CA LEU A 721 -14.13 -11.87 -14.19
C LEU A 721 -13.56 -13.30 -14.05
N LEU A 722 -14.19 -14.30 -14.68
CA LEU A 722 -13.69 -15.68 -14.68
C LEU A 722 -12.58 -15.90 -15.72
N ASP A 723 -12.59 -15.19 -16.83
CA ASP A 723 -11.62 -15.34 -17.93
C ASP A 723 -10.37 -14.46 -17.74
N HIS A 724 -10.51 -13.26 -17.17
CA HIS A 724 -9.43 -12.31 -16.87
C HIS A 724 -9.23 -12.03 -15.36
N PRO A 725 -9.23 -13.05 -14.48
CA PRO A 725 -9.41 -12.87 -13.03
C PRO A 725 -8.32 -12.04 -12.36
N ARG A 726 -7.06 -12.28 -12.75
CA ARG A 726 -5.85 -11.60 -12.22
C ARG A 726 -5.74 -10.13 -12.62
N ARG A 727 -6.63 -9.63 -13.48
CA ARG A 727 -6.77 -8.20 -13.78
C ARG A 727 -7.72 -7.51 -12.78
N CYS A 728 -8.69 -8.23 -12.21
CA CYS A 728 -9.67 -7.68 -11.26
C CYS A 728 -9.35 -7.96 -9.78
N TYR A 729 -8.72 -9.09 -9.45
CA TYR A 729 -8.49 -9.48 -8.05
C TYR A 729 -7.25 -10.37 -7.86
N THR A 730 -6.55 -10.16 -6.74
CA THR A 730 -5.31 -10.90 -6.39
C THR A 730 -5.61 -12.38 -6.16
N ASN A 731 -6.55 -12.68 -5.27
CA ASN A 731 -6.88 -14.03 -4.82
C ASN A 731 -7.85 -14.78 -5.77
N LEU A 732 -7.94 -14.40 -7.05
CA LEU A 732 -8.67 -15.16 -8.07
C LEU A 732 -7.70 -15.61 -9.17
N PHE A 733 -7.50 -16.92 -9.29
CA PHE A 733 -6.59 -17.51 -10.27
C PHE A 733 -7.31 -17.91 -11.57
N PRO A 734 -6.61 -17.97 -12.72
CA PRO A 734 -7.13 -18.56 -13.96
C PRO A 734 -7.44 -20.04 -13.79
N SER A 735 -8.41 -20.57 -14.56
CA SER A 735 -8.94 -21.93 -14.41
C SER A 735 -7.87 -23.04 -14.27
N ARG A 736 -6.85 -23.03 -15.15
CA ARG A 736 -5.74 -24.00 -15.13
C ARG A 736 -4.93 -23.94 -13.82
N HIS A 737 -4.76 -22.74 -13.26
CA HIS A 737 -4.03 -22.49 -12.02
C HIS A 737 -4.88 -22.88 -10.79
N THR A 738 -6.19 -22.61 -10.81
CA THR A 738 -7.13 -23.11 -9.78
C THR A 738 -7.17 -24.64 -9.72
N TRP A 739 -7.18 -25.31 -10.88
CA TRP A 739 -7.13 -26.78 -10.95
C TRP A 739 -5.79 -27.35 -10.47
N TRP A 740 -4.67 -26.70 -10.80
CA TRP A 740 -3.36 -27.09 -10.26
C TRP A 740 -3.31 -26.94 -8.73
N LEU A 741 -3.79 -25.81 -8.19
CA LEU A 741 -3.85 -25.58 -6.74
C LEU A 741 -4.73 -26.62 -6.04
N LEU A 742 -5.92 -26.91 -6.59
CA LEU A 742 -6.81 -27.96 -6.06
C LEU A 742 -6.14 -29.34 -6.08
N CYS A 743 -5.46 -29.70 -7.17
CA CYS A 743 -4.72 -30.95 -7.28
C CYS A 743 -3.59 -31.04 -6.24
N SER A 744 -2.75 -30.01 -6.13
CA SER A 744 -1.67 -29.93 -5.14
C SER A 744 -2.19 -30.01 -3.71
N VAL A 745 -3.32 -29.37 -3.38
CA VAL A 745 -3.98 -29.49 -2.08
C VAL A 745 -4.46 -30.93 -1.84
N VAL A 746 -5.21 -31.54 -2.77
CA VAL A 746 -5.71 -32.91 -2.61
C VAL A 746 -4.57 -33.92 -2.44
N VAL A 747 -3.50 -33.81 -3.24
CA VAL A 747 -2.34 -34.72 -3.17
C VAL A 747 -1.57 -34.54 -1.86
N LEU A 748 -1.27 -33.32 -1.42
CA LEU A 748 -0.47 -33.09 -0.20
C LEU A 748 -1.22 -33.54 1.07
N ASN A 749 -2.47 -33.10 1.27
CA ASN A 749 -3.24 -33.57 2.43
C ASN A 749 -3.53 -35.09 2.34
N GLY A 750 -3.60 -35.66 1.14
CA GLY A 750 -3.73 -37.10 0.93
C GLY A 750 -2.48 -37.88 1.36
N ILE A 751 -1.28 -37.34 1.12
CA ILE A 751 -0.02 -37.92 1.62
C ILE A 751 0.03 -37.87 3.15
N ASP A 752 -0.32 -36.73 3.77
CA ASP A 752 -0.38 -36.62 5.24
C ASP A 752 -1.42 -37.58 5.85
N TRP A 753 -2.59 -37.72 5.24
CA TRP A 753 -3.65 -38.62 5.72
C TRP A 753 -3.25 -40.11 5.63
N VAL A 754 -2.65 -40.53 4.52
CA VAL A 754 -2.13 -41.90 4.36
C VAL A 754 -0.96 -42.14 5.32
N ALA A 755 -0.06 -41.17 5.48
CA ALA A 755 1.02 -41.25 6.46
C ALA A 755 0.49 -41.38 7.90
N PHE A 756 -0.58 -40.65 8.26
CA PHE A 756 -1.17 -40.71 9.60
C PHE A 756 -1.66 -42.11 9.95
N GLU A 757 -2.44 -42.74 9.08
CA GLU A 757 -2.93 -44.10 9.29
C GLU A 757 -1.80 -45.14 9.26
N VAL A 758 -0.89 -45.05 8.29
CA VAL A 758 0.18 -46.05 8.08
C VAL A 758 1.28 -45.98 9.14
N LEU A 759 1.71 -44.79 9.57
CA LEU A 759 2.79 -44.62 10.55
C LEU A 759 2.32 -44.66 12.01
N ASN A 760 1.03 -44.84 12.26
CA ASN A 760 0.49 -45.00 13.62
C ASN A 760 -0.27 -46.33 13.82
N ILE A 761 -0.09 -47.32 12.95
CA ILE A 761 -0.68 -48.67 13.07
C ILE A 761 -0.40 -49.28 14.45
N ASP A 762 0.84 -49.19 14.93
CA ASP A 762 1.26 -49.76 16.22
C ASP A 762 1.14 -48.77 17.40
N ASN A 763 0.57 -47.58 17.20
CA ASN A 763 0.51 -46.54 18.22
C ASN A 763 -0.71 -46.72 19.15
N PRO A 764 -0.56 -46.96 20.47
CA PRO A 764 -1.68 -47.12 21.40
C PRO A 764 -2.59 -45.88 21.47
N ALA A 765 -2.04 -44.66 21.31
CA ALA A 765 -2.82 -43.43 21.37
C ALA A 765 -3.86 -43.35 20.22
N VAL A 766 -3.47 -43.77 19.01
CA VAL A 766 -4.30 -43.73 17.80
C VAL A 766 -5.15 -45.00 17.66
N THR A 767 -4.61 -46.18 17.99
CA THR A 767 -5.36 -47.44 17.93
C THR A 767 -6.51 -47.52 18.91
N SER A 768 -6.46 -46.77 20.03
CA SER A 768 -7.60 -46.61 20.97
C SER A 768 -8.86 -46.00 20.34
N ILE A 769 -8.74 -45.36 19.17
CA ILE A 769 -9.83 -44.69 18.46
C ILE A 769 -10.53 -45.70 17.52
N PRO A 770 -11.88 -45.80 17.56
CA PRO A 770 -12.65 -46.62 16.62
C PRO A 770 -12.36 -46.25 15.16
N LEU A 771 -12.17 -47.26 14.31
CA LEU A 771 -11.60 -47.10 12.95
C LEU A 771 -12.36 -46.07 12.08
N GLY A 772 -13.70 -46.03 12.15
CA GLY A 772 -14.52 -45.05 11.42
C GLY A 772 -14.37 -43.60 11.90
N SER A 773 -13.99 -43.37 13.17
CA SER A 773 -13.64 -42.04 13.68
C SER A 773 -12.19 -41.70 13.31
N ARG A 774 -11.27 -42.66 13.50
CA ARG A 774 -9.83 -42.53 13.22
C ARG A 774 -9.55 -42.03 11.80
N VAL A 775 -10.22 -42.64 10.80
CA VAL A 775 -10.09 -42.25 9.39
C VAL A 775 -10.50 -40.80 9.12
N LEU A 776 -11.47 -40.26 9.87
CA LEU A 776 -11.87 -38.85 9.82
C LEU A 776 -10.91 -37.96 10.65
N ASP A 777 -10.43 -38.46 11.79
CA ASP A 777 -9.45 -37.77 12.64
C ASP A 777 -8.13 -37.55 11.87
N GLY A 778 -7.65 -38.55 11.12
CA GLY A 778 -6.46 -38.43 10.27
C GLY A 778 -6.63 -37.44 9.13
N LEU A 779 -7.80 -37.43 8.47
CA LEU A 779 -8.12 -36.46 7.43
C LEU A 779 -8.16 -35.02 7.99
N PHE A 780 -8.78 -34.84 9.17
CA PHE A 780 -8.81 -33.56 9.86
C PHE A 780 -7.40 -33.12 10.29
N GLN A 781 -6.60 -34.03 10.84
CA GLN A 781 -5.24 -33.75 11.29
C GLN A 781 -4.33 -33.32 10.12
N ALA A 782 -4.48 -33.93 8.94
CA ALA A 782 -3.78 -33.50 7.72
C ALA A 782 -4.13 -32.05 7.30
N LEU A 783 -5.42 -31.69 7.32
CA LEU A 783 -5.86 -30.31 7.07
C LEU A 783 -5.27 -29.32 8.09
N CYS A 784 -5.15 -29.75 9.35
CA CYS A 784 -4.59 -28.95 10.44
C CYS A 784 -3.08 -28.77 10.34
N VAL A 785 -2.31 -29.82 10.04
CA VAL A 785 -0.84 -29.77 9.90
C VAL A 785 -0.41 -28.81 8.80
N ARG A 786 -1.18 -28.72 7.72
CA ARG A 786 -0.84 -27.82 6.61
C ARG A 786 -1.39 -26.40 6.80
N SER A 787 -2.44 -26.17 7.61
CA SER A 787 -3.11 -24.86 7.66
C SER A 787 -4.13 -24.61 8.78
N GLY A 788 -4.31 -25.50 9.74
CA GLY A 788 -5.40 -25.38 10.73
C GLY A 788 -4.99 -25.35 12.19
N GLY A 789 -3.74 -25.72 12.52
CA GLY A 789 -3.14 -25.58 13.85
C GLY A 789 -3.70 -26.41 15.00
N PHE A 790 -4.93 -26.91 14.88
CA PHE A 790 -5.53 -27.80 15.88
C PHE A 790 -4.91 -29.20 15.87
N TYR A 791 -5.12 -29.95 16.96
CA TYR A 791 -4.74 -31.35 17.05
C TYR A 791 -5.78 -32.19 17.80
N LEU A 792 -5.95 -33.44 17.38
CA LEU A 792 -6.88 -34.43 17.95
C LEU A 792 -6.20 -35.47 18.84
N VAL A 793 -4.88 -35.59 18.72
CA VAL A 793 -3.97 -36.38 19.55
C VAL A 793 -2.76 -35.50 19.85
N SER A 794 -2.20 -35.57 21.06
CA SER A 794 -0.98 -34.83 21.38
C SER A 794 0.16 -35.24 20.45
N ILE A 795 0.84 -34.26 19.86
CA ILE A 795 1.84 -34.50 18.81
C ILE A 795 3.03 -35.31 19.33
N SER A 796 3.41 -35.06 20.59
CA SER A 796 4.40 -35.81 21.35
C SER A 796 4.04 -37.30 21.56
N ALA A 797 2.78 -37.70 21.39
CA ALA A 797 2.32 -39.10 21.43
C ALA A 797 2.17 -39.75 20.04
N LEU A 798 2.47 -39.05 18.95
CA LEU A 798 2.57 -39.62 17.59
C LEU A 798 3.95 -40.25 17.37
N GLN A 799 4.06 -41.22 16.45
CA GLN A 799 5.36 -41.80 16.13
C GLN A 799 6.31 -40.75 15.51
N LEU A 800 7.62 -40.86 15.79
CA LEU A 800 8.65 -39.92 15.34
C LEU A 800 8.65 -39.74 13.81
N GLY A 801 8.40 -40.81 13.03
CA GLY A 801 8.28 -40.72 11.57
C GLY A 801 7.14 -39.79 11.12
N MET A 802 6.04 -39.75 11.88
CA MET A 802 4.93 -38.83 11.62
C MET A 802 5.31 -37.38 11.94
N GLN A 803 5.98 -37.17 13.07
CA GLN A 803 6.46 -35.84 13.48
C GLN A 803 7.44 -35.26 12.44
N VAL A 804 8.34 -36.08 11.88
CA VAL A 804 9.26 -35.67 10.80
C VAL A 804 8.51 -35.27 9.52
N ILE A 805 7.49 -36.02 9.11
CA ILE A 805 6.64 -35.65 7.95
C ILE A 805 5.92 -34.33 8.22
N TYR A 806 5.37 -34.13 9.42
CA TYR A 806 4.74 -32.86 9.79
C TYR A 806 5.70 -31.67 9.70
N VAL A 807 6.96 -31.78 10.14
CA VAL A 807 7.96 -30.70 9.96
C VAL A 807 8.12 -30.34 8.48
N ILE A 808 8.20 -31.33 7.60
CA ILE A 808 8.33 -31.12 6.15
C ILE A 808 7.06 -30.46 5.55
N MET A 809 5.88 -30.94 5.93
CA MET A 809 4.61 -30.45 5.38
C MET A 809 4.19 -29.09 5.95
N MET A 810 4.48 -28.79 7.22
CA MET A 810 4.32 -27.45 7.81
C MET A 810 5.16 -26.40 7.08
N TYR A 811 6.39 -26.75 6.67
CA TYR A 811 7.24 -25.87 5.88
C TYR A 811 6.72 -25.67 4.44
N ILE A 812 6.34 -26.76 3.76
CA ILE A 812 5.90 -26.76 2.35
C ILE A 812 4.49 -26.18 2.15
N SER A 813 3.62 -26.27 3.16
CA SER A 813 2.23 -25.81 3.25
C SER A 813 1.79 -24.66 2.35
N VAL A 814 2.56 -23.57 2.35
CA VAL A 814 2.27 -22.28 1.71
C VAL A 814 2.71 -22.23 0.24
N TYR A 815 3.71 -23.02 -0.16
CA TYR A 815 4.30 -22.95 -1.51
C TYR A 815 3.29 -23.21 -2.65
N PRO A 816 2.28 -24.10 -2.56
CA PRO A 816 1.27 -24.23 -3.60
C PRO A 816 0.53 -22.92 -3.89
N VAL A 817 0.08 -22.19 -2.86
CA VAL A 817 -0.63 -20.90 -3.06
C VAL A 817 0.33 -19.86 -3.65
N VAL A 818 1.55 -19.77 -3.11
CA VAL A 818 2.57 -18.80 -3.56
C VAL A 818 3.02 -19.07 -5.00
N ILE A 819 3.38 -20.30 -5.37
CA ILE A 819 3.76 -20.66 -6.74
C ILE A 819 2.59 -20.40 -7.70
N THR A 820 1.36 -20.69 -7.31
CA THR A 820 0.17 -20.38 -8.13
C THR A 820 0.06 -18.88 -8.39
N MET A 821 0.18 -18.08 -7.34
CA MET A 821 0.10 -16.61 -7.39
C MET A 821 1.21 -16.02 -8.26
N ARG A 822 2.49 -16.33 -7.97
CA ARG A 822 3.67 -15.81 -8.68
C ARG A 822 3.68 -16.17 -10.16
N ASN A 823 3.38 -17.43 -10.51
CA ASN A 823 3.25 -17.91 -11.90
C ASN A 823 2.05 -17.28 -12.64
N SER A 824 1.10 -16.67 -11.91
CA SER A 824 -0.01 -15.91 -12.47
C SER A 824 0.17 -14.39 -12.37
N ASN A 825 1.39 -13.89 -12.10
CA ASN A 825 1.74 -12.47 -12.03
C ASN A 825 2.70 -12.07 -13.16
N VAL A 826 2.20 -11.30 -14.14
CA VAL A 826 2.98 -10.88 -15.33
C VAL A 826 4.18 -10.01 -14.95
N TYR A 827 4.05 -9.16 -13.94
CA TYR A 827 5.15 -8.28 -13.52
C TYR A 827 6.28 -9.05 -12.83
N GLU A 828 5.99 -10.21 -12.22
CA GLU A 828 7.02 -11.06 -11.61
C GLU A 828 7.80 -11.86 -12.66
N GLU A 829 7.17 -12.22 -13.80
CA GLU A 829 7.89 -12.71 -14.99
C GLU A 829 8.90 -11.64 -15.49
N ARG A 830 8.48 -10.35 -15.56
CA ARG A 830 9.35 -9.21 -15.95
C ARG A 830 10.48 -8.96 -14.95
N SER A 831 10.21 -8.94 -13.64
CA SER A 831 11.24 -8.74 -12.59
C SER A 831 12.28 -9.86 -12.52
N LEU A 832 11.94 -11.09 -12.92
CA LEU A 832 12.89 -12.21 -13.01
C LEU A 832 13.65 -12.24 -14.36
N GLY A 833 13.43 -11.27 -15.25
CA GLY A 833 14.04 -11.20 -16.58
C GLY A 833 13.50 -12.24 -17.58
N ILE A 834 12.45 -12.97 -17.23
CA ILE A 834 11.90 -14.08 -18.03
C ILE A 834 10.77 -13.53 -18.91
N TYR A 835 11.17 -12.96 -20.05
CA TYR A 835 10.25 -12.68 -21.14
C TYR A 835 9.75 -14.00 -21.73
N ALA A 836 8.46 -14.06 -22.06
CA ALA A 836 7.81 -15.28 -22.51
C ALA A 836 8.14 -15.62 -23.97
N ASP A 837 9.34 -16.12 -24.21
CA ASP A 837 9.69 -16.82 -25.44
C ASP A 837 8.78 -18.03 -25.69
N ASP A 838 8.65 -18.39 -26.97
CA ASP A 838 8.00 -19.60 -27.48
C ASP A 838 6.46 -19.67 -27.32
N LEU A 839 5.77 -18.76 -28.02
CA LEU A 839 4.53 -19.16 -28.70
C LEU A 839 4.89 -20.18 -29.81
N PRO A 840 4.15 -21.28 -29.98
CA PRO A 840 4.30 -22.13 -31.16
C PRO A 840 3.90 -21.32 -32.41
N SER A 841 4.78 -21.31 -33.40
CA SER A 841 4.50 -20.74 -34.72
C SER A 841 3.32 -21.49 -35.36
N PRO A 842 2.35 -20.80 -35.99
CA PRO A 842 1.34 -21.46 -36.83
C PRO A 842 1.97 -22.28 -37.97
N TRP A 843 3.18 -21.90 -38.38
CA TRP A 843 4.06 -22.69 -39.25
C TRP A 843 4.86 -23.65 -38.40
N GLN A 844 4.30 -24.85 -38.19
CA GLN A 844 5.02 -26.01 -37.69
C GLN A 844 4.78 -27.15 -38.69
N ASP A 845 5.80 -27.41 -39.53
CA ASP A 845 5.72 -28.43 -40.57
C ASP A 845 5.47 -29.83 -39.98
N PRO A 846 4.55 -30.63 -40.54
CA PRO A 846 4.17 -31.94 -39.98
C PRO A 846 5.34 -32.94 -39.83
N ASP A 847 6.31 -32.90 -40.75
CA ASP A 847 7.34 -33.95 -40.91
C ASP A 847 8.75 -33.53 -40.43
N GLY A 848 8.86 -32.45 -39.65
CA GLY A 848 10.12 -31.94 -39.13
C GLY A 848 10.67 -32.75 -37.94
N GLN A 849 11.45 -33.82 -38.18
CA GLN A 849 12.20 -34.51 -37.11
C GLN A 849 13.11 -33.54 -36.35
N GLU A 850 12.87 -33.35 -35.04
CA GLU A 850 13.76 -32.55 -34.18
C GLU A 850 15.15 -33.19 -34.05
N LYS A 851 16.13 -32.65 -34.78
CA LYS A 851 17.54 -32.94 -34.53
C LYS A 851 17.96 -32.29 -33.21
N ASN A 852 18.25 -33.14 -32.22
CA ASN A 852 18.76 -32.72 -30.91
C ASN A 852 20.11 -31.99 -31.04
N LEU A 853 20.07 -30.66 -30.98
CA LEU A 853 21.27 -29.83 -30.83
C LEU A 853 21.68 -29.76 -29.35
N PRO A 854 22.93 -30.10 -28.99
CA PRO A 854 23.42 -30.02 -27.61
C PRO A 854 23.61 -28.54 -27.25
N GLY A 855 22.63 -27.96 -26.55
CA GLY A 855 22.62 -26.54 -26.21
C GLY A 855 21.24 -25.93 -25.94
N LYS A 856 20.13 -26.60 -26.27
CA LYS A 856 18.82 -26.23 -25.73
C LYS A 856 18.87 -26.34 -24.20
N THR A 857 18.79 -25.22 -23.51
CA THR A 857 18.40 -25.18 -22.09
C THR A 857 16.99 -25.78 -21.93
N PRO A 858 16.62 -26.33 -20.75
CA PRO A 858 15.28 -26.92 -20.55
C PRO A 858 14.17 -25.86 -20.47
N SER A 859 13.87 -25.18 -21.59
CA SER A 859 12.80 -24.17 -21.69
C SER A 859 11.43 -24.78 -21.42
N GLY A 860 10.99 -24.70 -20.16
CA GLY A 860 9.70 -25.22 -19.73
C GLY A 860 9.30 -24.70 -18.36
N ARG A 861 7.98 -24.70 -18.10
CA ARG A 861 7.40 -24.31 -16.81
C ARG A 861 7.99 -25.09 -15.62
N LEU A 862 8.45 -26.33 -15.86
CA LEU A 862 9.11 -27.15 -14.85
C LEU A 862 10.48 -26.59 -14.44
N TYR A 863 11.27 -26.06 -15.38
CA TYR A 863 12.55 -25.42 -15.07
C TYR A 863 12.35 -24.10 -14.31
N PHE A 864 11.35 -23.30 -14.69
CA PHE A 864 10.92 -22.12 -13.90
C PHE A 864 10.57 -22.52 -12.45
N ILE A 865 9.72 -23.54 -12.27
CA ILE A 865 9.34 -24.05 -10.95
C ILE A 865 10.56 -24.58 -10.17
N GLN A 866 11.49 -25.29 -10.81
CA GLN A 866 12.72 -25.77 -10.19
C GLN A 866 13.67 -24.63 -9.77
N GLN A 867 13.86 -23.64 -10.63
CA GLN A 867 14.69 -22.45 -10.35
C GLN A 867 14.10 -21.66 -9.17
N GLN A 868 12.78 -21.46 -9.18
CA GLN A 868 12.06 -20.71 -8.15
C GLN A 868 12.04 -21.47 -6.81
N LEU A 869 11.78 -22.78 -6.81
CA LEU A 869 11.94 -23.64 -5.63
C LEU A 869 13.36 -23.59 -5.09
N ARG A 870 14.39 -23.76 -5.93
CA ARG A 870 15.79 -23.77 -5.48
C ARG A 870 16.20 -22.45 -4.85
N ALA A 871 15.78 -21.32 -5.42
CA ALA A 871 16.03 -19.99 -4.87
C ALA A 871 15.30 -19.77 -3.52
N GLN A 872 14.00 -20.07 -3.45
CA GLN A 872 13.22 -19.87 -2.23
C GLN A 872 13.65 -20.80 -1.09
N LEU A 873 13.77 -22.11 -1.35
CA LEU A 873 14.15 -23.10 -0.35
C LEU A 873 15.54 -22.79 0.25
N ALA A 874 16.51 -22.40 -0.57
CA ALA A 874 17.86 -22.07 -0.08
C ALA A 874 17.89 -20.74 0.70
N TYR A 875 17.18 -19.71 0.25
CA TYR A 875 17.19 -18.39 0.91
C TYR A 875 16.39 -18.36 2.22
N ASP A 876 15.27 -19.08 2.31
CA ASP A 876 14.45 -19.10 3.52
C ASP A 876 14.98 -20.07 4.59
N LEU A 877 15.65 -21.17 4.20
CA LEU A 877 16.12 -22.19 5.16
C LEU A 877 17.25 -21.70 6.09
N TRP A 878 18.13 -20.80 5.63
CA TRP A 878 19.24 -20.32 6.47
C TRP A 878 18.73 -19.48 7.65
N TRP A 879 17.67 -18.69 7.46
CA TRP A 879 17.01 -17.92 8.54
C TRP A 879 16.44 -18.85 9.63
N ILE A 880 15.78 -19.93 9.22
CA ILE A 880 15.26 -20.95 10.15
C ILE A 880 16.41 -21.63 10.89
N ALA A 881 17.48 -22.01 10.18
CA ALA A 881 18.66 -22.61 10.79
C ALA A 881 19.34 -21.69 11.81
N LEU A 882 19.48 -20.38 11.51
CA LEU A 882 20.01 -19.40 12.45
C LEU A 882 19.11 -19.28 13.69
N ALA A 883 17.78 -19.20 13.51
CA ALA A 883 16.84 -19.13 14.63
C ALA A 883 16.94 -20.37 15.54
N VAL A 884 16.95 -21.58 14.95
CA VAL A 884 17.16 -22.84 15.69
C VAL A 884 18.49 -22.84 16.43
N ILE A 885 19.58 -22.37 15.83
CA ILE A 885 20.90 -22.28 16.49
C ILE A 885 20.85 -21.32 17.68
N ILE A 886 20.24 -20.13 17.53
CA ILE A 886 20.11 -19.15 18.62
C ILE A 886 19.25 -19.72 19.76
N ILE A 887 18.09 -20.31 19.45
CA ILE A 887 17.20 -20.92 20.47
C ILE A 887 17.92 -22.08 21.18
N CYS A 888 18.62 -22.96 20.46
CA CYS A 888 19.42 -24.04 21.05
C CYS A 888 20.56 -23.52 21.96
N ILE A 889 21.16 -22.36 21.65
CA ILE A 889 22.19 -21.73 22.50
C ILE A 889 21.56 -21.19 23.80
N VAL A 890 20.40 -20.52 23.72
CA VAL A 890 19.70 -19.96 24.89
C VAL A 890 19.11 -21.06 25.77
N GLU A 891 18.44 -22.06 25.18
CA GLU A 891 17.83 -23.18 25.89
C GLU A 891 18.81 -24.29 26.27
N ALA A 892 20.13 -24.13 26.02
CA ALA A 892 21.13 -25.12 26.44
C ALA A 892 21.11 -25.40 27.94
N GLY A 893 20.76 -24.40 28.77
CA GLY A 893 20.56 -24.55 30.20
C GLY A 893 19.26 -25.28 30.57
N SER A 894 18.27 -25.31 29.68
CA SER A 894 17.01 -26.06 29.82
C SER A 894 17.19 -27.52 29.39
N PHE A 895 17.83 -27.75 28.24
CA PHE A 895 18.24 -29.07 27.75
C PHE A 895 19.15 -29.83 28.73
N THR A 896 20.03 -29.12 29.45
CA THR A 896 20.88 -29.74 30.49
C THR A 896 20.08 -30.21 31.73
N ARG A 897 18.85 -29.72 31.93
CA ARG A 897 17.94 -30.13 33.02
C ARG A 897 16.95 -31.20 32.57
N ASP A 898 16.36 -31.05 31.39
CA ASP A 898 15.51 -32.06 30.74
C ASP A 898 15.86 -32.18 29.24
N PRO A 899 16.68 -33.17 28.86
CA PRO A 899 17.10 -33.36 27.49
C PRO A 899 16.03 -34.03 26.60
N VAL A 900 14.94 -34.54 27.18
CA VAL A 900 13.85 -35.20 26.45
C VAL A 900 12.86 -34.13 25.97
N THR A 901 12.38 -33.29 26.90
CA THR A 901 11.43 -32.21 26.57
C THR A 901 12.11 -31.10 25.76
N TYR A 902 13.31 -30.65 26.15
CA TYR A 902 14.04 -29.59 25.43
C TYR A 902 14.94 -30.11 24.31
N SER A 903 14.60 -31.26 23.71
CA SER A 903 15.38 -31.85 22.62
C SER A 903 15.47 -30.91 21.40
N ALA A 904 16.58 -30.99 20.68
CA ALA A 904 16.79 -30.20 19.46
C ALA A 904 15.71 -30.47 18.40
N PHE A 905 15.12 -31.67 18.38
CA PHE A 905 14.00 -31.99 17.48
C PHE A 905 12.74 -31.19 17.82
N ASN A 906 12.38 -31.09 19.11
CA ASN A 906 11.22 -30.29 19.54
C ASN A 906 11.42 -28.80 19.26
N ILE A 907 12.65 -28.29 19.42
CA ILE A 907 13.02 -26.91 19.05
C ILE A 907 12.88 -26.67 17.54
N ILE A 908 13.33 -27.61 16.71
CA ILE A 908 13.14 -27.56 15.25
C ILE A 908 11.65 -27.59 14.90
N PHE A 909 10.88 -28.48 15.52
CA PHE A 909 9.44 -28.63 15.27
C PHE A 909 8.68 -27.33 15.55
N GLU A 910 8.90 -26.73 16.73
CA GLU A 910 8.26 -25.47 17.13
C GLU A 910 8.67 -24.30 16.21
N THR A 911 9.97 -24.22 15.86
CA THR A 911 10.48 -23.16 14.99
C THR A 911 9.94 -23.27 13.56
N VAL A 912 9.80 -24.48 13.03
CA VAL A 912 9.22 -24.72 11.71
C VAL A 912 7.70 -24.54 11.71
N SER A 913 7.00 -24.84 12.82
CA SER A 913 5.57 -24.53 12.97
C SER A 913 5.30 -23.01 13.02
N ALA A 914 6.14 -22.27 13.75
CA ALA A 914 6.11 -20.81 13.82
C ALA A 914 6.38 -20.17 12.45
N TYR A 915 7.44 -20.59 11.76
CA TYR A 915 7.76 -20.14 10.40
C TYR A 915 6.70 -20.58 9.37
N GLY A 916 6.11 -21.75 9.60
CA GLY A 916 4.99 -22.29 8.84
C GLY A 916 3.73 -21.42 8.92
N THR A 917 3.61 -20.62 9.98
CA THR A 917 2.35 -20.05 10.51
C THR A 917 1.27 -21.13 10.59
N VAL A 918 1.59 -22.23 11.30
CA VAL A 918 0.70 -23.40 11.44
C VAL A 918 0.08 -23.49 12.84
N GLY A 919 0.87 -23.37 13.91
CA GLY A 919 0.36 -23.39 15.29
C GLY A 919 0.26 -24.75 15.97
N ILE A 920 0.69 -25.83 15.30
CA ILE A 920 0.86 -27.13 15.95
C ILE A 920 2.15 -27.13 16.78
N SER A 921 2.10 -27.64 18.00
CA SER A 921 3.23 -27.69 18.94
C SER A 921 3.43 -29.11 19.49
N THR A 922 4.65 -29.46 19.93
CA THR A 922 4.90 -30.70 20.68
C THR A 922 4.32 -30.66 22.10
N GLY A 923 4.08 -29.46 22.63
CA GLY A 923 3.64 -29.21 24.00
C GLY A 923 4.74 -29.45 25.06
N LEU A 924 4.36 -29.33 26.33
CA LEU A 924 5.15 -29.73 27.50
C LEU A 924 4.41 -30.87 28.23
N PRO A 925 5.10 -31.77 28.96
CA PRO A 925 4.44 -32.86 29.69
C PRO A 925 3.42 -32.38 30.73
N ASP A 926 3.75 -31.31 31.47
CA ASP A 926 2.99 -30.83 32.62
C ASP A 926 2.10 -29.60 32.32
N GLN A 927 2.06 -29.09 31.08
CA GLN A 927 1.44 -27.80 30.74
C GLN A 927 0.76 -27.85 29.36
N MET A 928 -0.41 -27.21 29.25
CA MET A 928 -1.28 -27.29 28.05
C MET A 928 -1.07 -26.16 27.03
N TYR A 929 -0.11 -25.28 27.26
CA TYR A 929 0.33 -24.27 26.29
C TYR A 929 1.42 -24.82 25.35
N SER A 930 1.71 -24.08 24.27
CA SER A 930 2.72 -24.49 23.27
C SER A 930 4.12 -24.62 23.91
N PHE A 931 4.98 -25.47 23.36
CA PHE A 931 6.33 -25.73 23.88
C PHE A 931 7.15 -24.43 24.07
N SER A 932 6.98 -23.46 23.17
CA SER A 932 7.54 -22.10 23.26
C SER A 932 7.16 -21.33 24.53
N GLY A 933 6.09 -21.72 25.23
CA GLY A 933 5.67 -21.14 26.51
C GLY A 933 6.67 -21.37 27.65
N GLY A 934 7.36 -22.52 27.64
CA GLY A 934 8.38 -22.86 28.64
C GLY A 934 9.73 -22.16 28.42
N TRP A 935 9.95 -21.54 27.25
CA TRP A 935 11.24 -20.99 26.86
C TRP A 935 11.60 -19.65 27.54
N HIS A 936 12.89 -19.35 27.55
CA HIS A 936 13.43 -18.06 27.98
C HIS A 936 12.97 -16.89 27.10
N THR A 937 13.01 -15.68 27.67
CA THR A 937 12.54 -14.43 27.07
C THR A 937 13.11 -14.17 25.67
N LEU A 938 14.42 -14.41 25.47
CA LEU A 938 15.08 -14.18 24.18
C LEU A 938 14.59 -15.18 23.11
N SER A 939 14.47 -16.46 23.46
CA SER A 939 13.93 -17.51 22.60
C SER A 939 12.52 -17.19 22.10
N LYS A 940 11.65 -16.66 22.98
CA LYS A 940 10.30 -16.18 22.62
C LYS A 940 10.34 -15.02 21.64
N LEU A 941 11.22 -14.03 21.82
CA LEU A 941 11.36 -12.89 20.91
C LEU A 941 11.92 -13.31 19.54
N VAL A 942 12.88 -14.24 19.49
CA VAL A 942 13.36 -14.85 18.24
C VAL A 942 12.22 -15.55 17.51
N LEU A 943 11.37 -16.30 18.22
CA LEU A 943 10.23 -16.98 17.62
C LEU A 943 9.17 -15.99 17.08
N CYS A 944 8.96 -14.83 17.72
CA CYS A 944 8.13 -13.74 17.17
C CYS A 944 8.67 -13.23 15.82
N ALA A 945 9.98 -13.03 15.69
CA ALA A 945 10.59 -12.63 14.41
C ALA A 945 10.43 -13.73 13.34
N VAL A 946 10.55 -15.01 13.74
CA VAL A 946 10.31 -16.17 12.86
C VAL A 946 8.86 -16.23 12.39
N MET A 947 7.87 -15.96 13.24
CA MET A 947 6.45 -15.88 12.85
C MET A 947 6.19 -14.76 11.84
N LEU A 948 6.74 -13.55 12.07
CA LEU A 948 6.59 -12.40 11.17
C LEU A 948 7.23 -12.68 9.80
N ARG A 949 8.47 -13.20 9.77
CA ARG A 949 9.16 -13.61 8.54
C ARG A 949 8.42 -14.75 7.83
N GLY A 950 7.89 -15.70 8.60
CA GLY A 950 7.05 -16.82 8.14
C GLY A 950 5.76 -16.35 7.45
N ARG A 951 5.16 -15.25 7.95
CA ARG A 951 4.00 -14.60 7.33
C ARG A 951 4.38 -13.86 6.03
N HIS A 952 5.51 -13.15 6.02
CA HIS A 952 5.92 -12.33 4.88
C HIS A 952 6.43 -13.14 3.67
N ARG A 953 6.89 -14.40 3.86
CA ARG A 953 7.33 -15.29 2.74
C ARG A 953 6.24 -15.53 1.67
N GLY A 954 4.97 -15.30 2.01
CA GLY A 954 3.83 -15.46 1.10
C GLY A 954 3.64 -14.33 0.08
N LEU A 955 4.30 -13.18 0.26
CA LEU A 955 4.12 -11.99 -0.58
C LEU A 955 4.78 -12.15 -1.97
N PRO A 956 4.28 -11.48 -3.02
CA PRO A 956 4.96 -11.40 -4.31
C PRO A 956 6.20 -10.50 -4.24
N VAL A 957 7.16 -10.72 -5.13
CA VAL A 957 8.38 -9.86 -5.23
C VAL A 957 8.10 -8.55 -5.97
N ALA A 958 7.05 -8.52 -6.80
CA ALA A 958 6.60 -7.34 -7.55
C ALA A 958 5.11 -7.07 -7.29
N ILE A 959 4.72 -5.79 -7.26
CA ILE A 959 3.32 -5.39 -6.99
C ILE A 959 2.39 -6.03 -8.03
N ASP A 960 1.33 -6.66 -7.54
CA ASP A 960 0.36 -7.39 -8.35
C ASP A 960 -0.47 -6.45 -9.23
N LYS A 961 -0.71 -6.82 -10.49
CA LYS A 961 -1.57 -6.07 -11.41
C LYS A 961 -2.98 -5.82 -10.86
N ALA A 962 -3.48 -6.70 -10.00
CA ALA A 962 -4.78 -6.51 -9.37
C ALA A 962 -4.80 -5.46 -8.24
N ILE A 963 -3.63 -5.02 -7.75
CA ILE A 963 -3.45 -3.98 -6.73
C ILE A 963 -3.17 -2.61 -7.39
N LEU A 964 -2.37 -2.60 -8.46
CA LEU A 964 -1.99 -1.36 -9.16
C LEU A 964 -3.22 -0.54 -9.61
N LEU A 965 -3.14 0.77 -9.37
CA LEU A 965 -4.21 1.70 -9.70
C LEU A 965 -4.29 1.93 -11.23
N PRO A 966 -5.50 2.12 -11.79
CA PRO A 966 -5.68 2.20 -13.24
C PRO A 966 -5.22 3.55 -13.82
N GLY A 967 -3.92 3.67 -14.16
CA GLY A 967 -3.30 4.86 -14.76
C GLY A 967 -2.55 4.59 -16.07
N GLU A 968 -2.10 5.65 -16.73
CA GLU A 968 -1.46 5.58 -18.06
C GLU A 968 -0.12 4.84 -18.07
N HIS A 969 0.68 4.98 -17.01
CA HIS A 969 1.94 4.23 -16.84
C HIS A 969 1.72 2.70 -16.88
N LEU A 970 0.53 2.21 -16.49
CA LEU A 970 0.19 0.79 -16.60
C LEU A 970 0.00 0.36 -18.07
N ILE A 971 -0.55 1.28 -18.89
CA ILE A 971 -0.81 1.09 -20.32
C ILE A 971 0.51 1.16 -21.10
N GLN A 972 1.37 2.15 -20.79
CA GLN A 972 2.73 2.24 -21.32
C GLN A 972 3.52 0.96 -21.04
N ALA A 973 3.49 0.45 -19.80
CA ALA A 973 4.17 -0.80 -19.43
C ALA A 973 3.60 -2.05 -20.15
N GLU A 974 2.31 -2.10 -20.53
CA GLU A 974 1.77 -3.15 -21.40
C GLU A 974 2.23 -2.99 -22.86
N GLN A 975 2.37 -1.76 -23.35
CA GLN A 975 2.81 -1.46 -24.72
C GLN A 975 4.32 -1.71 -24.90
N GLU A 976 5.16 -1.38 -23.92
CA GLU A 976 6.59 -1.71 -23.88
C GLU A 976 6.83 -3.22 -23.97
N ASP A 977 6.16 -4.01 -23.13
CA ASP A 977 6.29 -5.47 -23.12
C ASP A 977 5.85 -6.06 -24.47
N ALA A 978 4.79 -5.53 -25.08
CA ALA A 978 4.40 -5.90 -26.44
C ALA A 978 5.41 -5.48 -27.52
N HIS A 979 6.07 -4.33 -27.38
CA HIS A 979 7.15 -3.89 -28.27
C HIS A 979 8.36 -4.83 -28.17
N ILE A 980 8.83 -5.12 -26.94
CA ILE A 980 9.93 -6.03 -26.66
C ILE A 980 9.64 -7.44 -27.21
N ARG A 981 8.39 -7.92 -27.07
CA ARG A 981 7.93 -9.20 -27.67
C ARG A 981 7.99 -9.15 -29.20
N LEU A 982 7.55 -8.06 -29.83
CA LEU A 982 7.60 -7.87 -31.28
C LEU A 982 9.04 -7.81 -31.80
N GLU A 983 9.91 -7.01 -31.18
CA GLU A 983 11.32 -6.89 -31.54
C GLU A 983 12.07 -8.23 -31.42
N ARG A 984 11.84 -8.99 -30.35
CA ARG A 984 12.42 -10.34 -30.18
C ARG A 984 11.85 -11.34 -31.18
N THR A 985 10.58 -11.23 -31.55
CA THR A 985 9.99 -12.05 -32.61
C THR A 985 10.62 -11.72 -33.96
N MET A 986 10.82 -10.43 -34.27
CA MET A 986 11.48 -9.99 -35.49
C MET A 986 12.97 -10.37 -35.53
N SER A 987 13.70 -10.26 -34.42
CA SER A 987 15.11 -10.68 -34.38
C SER A 987 15.26 -12.18 -34.57
N ARG A 988 14.47 -13.01 -33.87
CA ARG A 988 14.43 -14.47 -34.06
C ARG A 988 14.02 -14.86 -35.49
N SER A 989 13.12 -14.11 -36.14
CA SER A 989 12.78 -14.32 -37.56
C SER A 989 13.95 -13.97 -38.50
N ARG A 990 14.65 -12.85 -38.26
CA ARG A 990 15.82 -12.42 -39.05
C ARG A 990 16.95 -13.44 -38.97
N THR A 991 17.24 -13.96 -37.78
CA THR A 991 18.25 -15.02 -37.57
C THR A 991 17.89 -16.29 -38.36
N ARG A 992 16.60 -16.62 -38.47
CA ARG A 992 16.07 -17.74 -39.28
C ARG A 992 16.01 -17.49 -40.80
N THR A 993 16.39 -16.31 -41.27
CA THR A 993 16.58 -15.98 -42.70
C THR A 993 18.04 -15.72 -43.07
N MET A 994 18.96 -15.87 -42.13
CA MET A 994 20.42 -15.78 -42.33
C MET A 994 21.13 -17.13 -42.10
N ALA A 995 20.36 -18.20 -41.90
CA ALA A 995 20.79 -19.58 -41.71
C ALA A 995 19.86 -20.52 -42.50
#